data_AF-A0A1A8R8A0-F1
#
_entry.id   AF-A0A1A8R8A0-F1
#
_cell.length_a   1.000
_cell.length_b   1.000
_cell.length_c   1.000
_cell.angle_alpha   90.00
_cell.angle_beta   90.00
_cell.angle_gamma   90.00
#
_symmetry.space_group_name_H-M   'P 1'
#
loop_
_entity.id
_entity.type
_entity.pdbx_description
1 polymer ?
#
loop_
_entity_poly.entity_id
_entity_poly.type
_entity_poly.pdbx_seq_one_letter_code
_entity_poly.pdbx_strand_id
1 'polypeptide(L)'
;VNVKVSVPKGVKFIGHPGKHHLTRKKCVAPGEASPTSIVLSFTDLGSVNITARATAYSAPSCCSDGLLTGKTGNYVDERRIATGQDYIRRTVLVEPEGLPREYTYSVFFCPNERIHISTPNKYEYQYVKKPAKMDQFEVAVKTHNDAHFTLSASPHDSAEMLEIVLGGRQNTRSWISLGKMGDPLVSVSTPSILSWDEFRSFWISWKGGVVQVGHGKHPNNESLILQWAGQFHGQVQHIGFSTGWGSVGEFKIWRKEESDDDHNEAFTLGVPQNMVPGSEKATTYMIGDVMGPTLNNLDKLLRLPFGCGEQNMIHFAPNVFVLKYLQKTMQLSSEVENEATDYLLQGYQRQLTYKRQDGSYSAFGERDSSGSMWLTAFVLKSFAQSRAFIFIDPEELCAAKSWLIRHQRDDGSFPAMGRILNKDLQAPIKNEKEEKVAVTKAKGFLESNTYSADDPYTTALSAYALALLRSPYAPLALRRLNHLAITQDGLTHWSLTGSMVTDEDTFMGFSDGLSQSVVSAEVEMTAYGLLTYTVLGDVASALPVVKWLSQQRNALGGFSSTQDTCVALHALSEYAILSYVGGVNLTISLASTNLDFQETFELNKENKKLLQSAKIPSIPTGLFVSAKGEGCCLMQIDVSYNVPDPVAKPAFQLRVELKEPLQERHPQPSSSSTKHSTSRSRSRADNRSELNRKRRAPIDDDDPVAHQDKMNFHISLEVCARWLHSGSSNMAVIEVPMISGFRADVESLERLLMDKRVGLKRYELNGRKVLFYFDEIPSQCMTCVAFTAIREYIVGKTAPVPVKVYDYYEPAFEATRFYNVSESSPLARELCDGPTCNEVESSTNQWIGFVQANQCNNVFGCLEEEQFERCTCYRDCGYDGEPVCGSDGQLYQNQCQMEVFACRNGTRIKQVSLSQCPHVEITKDKQPVVNQETEQPSVPVQTGEEEQGSMAEVSYYSYDYDSDSEPGLGDGGDRFDVLDAGAGVEKKFLQPADTHPPVMDTKSTPER
;
A
#
# COMPACT_ATOMS: atom_id res chain seq x y z
N VAL A 1 29.02 -46.80 4.96
CA VAL A 1 28.46 -45.69 5.76
C VAL A 1 26.99 -45.98 6.08
N ASN A 2 26.55 -45.74 7.32
CA ASN A 2 25.13 -45.72 7.65
C ASN A 2 24.66 -44.26 7.75
N VAL A 3 23.69 -43.85 6.93
CA VAL A 3 23.06 -42.53 6.98
C VAL A 3 21.73 -42.65 7.72
N LYS A 4 21.68 -42.14 8.96
CA LYS A 4 20.46 -42.05 9.78
C LYS A 4 19.85 -40.66 9.62
N VAL A 5 18.68 -40.58 9.01
CA VAL A 5 17.85 -39.37 8.99
C VAL A 5 16.79 -39.47 10.07
N SER A 6 16.65 -38.42 10.87
CA SER A 6 15.63 -38.27 11.91
C SER A 6 14.78 -37.04 11.64
N VAL A 7 13.47 -37.18 11.83
CA VAL A 7 12.47 -36.14 11.57
C VAL A 7 11.61 -35.92 12.84
N PRO A 8 11.06 -34.72 13.04
CA PRO A 8 10.24 -34.40 14.21
C PRO A 8 8.83 -35.02 14.11
N LYS A 9 7.95 -34.65 15.03
CA LYS A 9 6.49 -34.80 14.83
C LYS A 9 6.06 -33.95 13.62
N GLY A 10 4.94 -34.31 12.99
CA GLY A 10 4.45 -33.66 11.77
C GLY A 10 5.11 -34.09 10.45
N VAL A 11 6.06 -35.04 10.52
CA VAL A 11 6.76 -35.56 9.33
C VAL A 11 6.69 -37.08 9.30
N LYS A 12 6.42 -37.63 8.11
CA LYS A 12 6.29 -39.07 7.84
C LYS A 12 7.25 -39.46 6.72
N PHE A 13 7.97 -40.59 6.87
CA PHE A 13 8.70 -41.19 5.75
C PHE A 13 7.71 -41.95 4.85
N ILE A 14 7.67 -41.63 3.56
CA ILE A 14 6.79 -42.33 2.61
C ILE A 14 7.24 -43.80 2.48
N GLY A 15 6.28 -44.72 2.45
CA GLY A 15 6.50 -46.18 2.54
C GLY A 15 6.98 -46.70 3.90
N HIS A 16 7.16 -45.83 4.91
CA HIS A 16 7.63 -46.19 6.26
C HIS A 16 6.86 -45.47 7.38
N PRO A 17 5.51 -45.63 7.46
CA PRO A 17 4.70 -44.99 8.50
C PRO A 17 5.14 -45.36 9.92
N GLY A 18 4.95 -44.43 10.86
CA GLY A 18 5.22 -44.62 12.30
C GLY A 18 6.69 -44.56 12.73
N LYS A 19 7.66 -44.36 11.83
CA LYS A 19 9.09 -44.24 12.18
C LYS A 19 9.53 -42.78 12.27
N HIS A 20 10.07 -42.36 13.42
CA HIS A 20 10.71 -41.04 13.55
C HIS A 20 12.15 -40.98 13.02
N HIS A 21 12.72 -42.11 12.60
CA HIS A 21 14.00 -42.13 11.90
C HIS A 21 14.15 -43.30 10.91
N LEU A 22 14.88 -43.05 9.83
CA LEU A 22 15.24 -44.03 8.81
C LEU A 22 16.76 -44.13 8.70
N THR A 23 17.30 -45.35 8.60
CA THR A 23 18.74 -45.57 8.41
C THR A 23 18.99 -46.31 7.10
N ARG A 24 19.56 -45.62 6.10
CA ARG A 24 20.08 -46.24 4.88
C ARG A 24 21.52 -46.68 5.11
N LYS A 25 21.93 -47.81 4.54
CA LYS A 25 23.33 -48.26 4.53
C LYS A 25 23.79 -48.21 3.07
N LYS A 26 24.84 -47.45 2.76
CA LYS A 26 25.54 -47.47 1.47
C LYS A 26 27.01 -47.79 1.67
N CYS A 27 27.60 -48.47 0.69
CA CYS A 27 29.03 -48.73 0.60
C CYS A 27 29.62 -47.70 -0.37
N VAL A 28 30.77 -47.13 -0.03
CA VAL A 28 31.38 -45.98 -0.73
C VAL A 28 32.89 -46.17 -0.65
N ALA A 29 33.61 -46.10 -1.78
CA ALA A 29 35.06 -46.24 -1.75
C ALA A 29 35.76 -44.94 -1.30
N PRO A 30 37.04 -44.99 -0.90
CA PRO A 30 37.81 -43.79 -0.59
C PRO A 30 37.92 -42.86 -1.80
N GLY A 31 37.44 -41.62 -1.66
CA GLY A 31 37.44 -40.61 -2.73
C GLY A 31 36.15 -40.56 -3.57
N GLU A 32 35.22 -41.50 -3.41
CA GLU A 32 33.92 -41.49 -4.09
C GLU A 32 32.84 -40.78 -3.26
N ALA A 33 31.78 -40.33 -3.93
CA ALA A 33 30.56 -39.81 -3.31
C ALA A 33 29.33 -40.49 -3.91
N SER A 34 28.51 -41.13 -3.08
CA SER A 34 27.25 -41.76 -3.50
C SER A 34 26.03 -40.96 -3.00
N PRO A 35 25.13 -40.47 -3.88
CA PRO A 35 23.89 -39.81 -3.44
C PRO A 35 22.95 -40.81 -2.73
N THR A 36 22.00 -40.29 -1.95
CA THR A 36 20.94 -41.08 -1.29
C THR A 36 19.69 -40.23 -1.09
N SER A 37 18.62 -40.57 -1.79
CA SER A 37 17.31 -39.90 -1.70
C SER A 37 16.42 -40.53 -0.64
N ILE A 38 15.63 -39.70 0.06
CA ILE A 38 14.59 -40.11 1.01
C ILE A 38 13.39 -39.18 0.83
N VAL A 39 12.22 -39.73 0.54
CA VAL A 39 11.00 -38.95 0.36
C VAL A 39 10.27 -38.77 1.70
N LEU A 40 9.88 -37.54 1.99
CA LEU A 40 9.17 -37.13 3.20
C LEU A 40 7.82 -36.54 2.86
N SER A 41 6.83 -36.81 3.69
CA SER A 41 5.52 -36.15 3.72
C SER A 41 5.42 -35.30 4.99
N PHE A 42 4.92 -34.09 4.85
CA PHE A 42 4.69 -33.15 5.94
C PHE A 42 3.17 -33.03 6.16
N THR A 43 2.72 -33.04 7.41
CA THR A 43 1.30 -32.83 7.78
C THR A 43 1.05 -31.53 8.52
N ASP A 44 2.11 -30.92 9.07
CA ASP A 44 2.03 -29.81 10.00
C ASP A 44 2.75 -28.61 9.35
N LEU A 45 2.14 -27.42 9.40
CA LEU A 45 2.68 -26.21 8.79
C LEU A 45 3.83 -25.60 9.62
N GLY A 46 4.66 -24.78 8.98
CA GLY A 46 5.74 -24.01 9.62
C GLY A 46 7.15 -24.59 9.46
N SER A 47 8.06 -24.20 10.36
CA SER A 47 9.51 -24.44 10.22
C SER A 47 9.99 -25.77 10.79
N VAL A 48 10.09 -26.77 9.93
CA VAL A 48 10.38 -28.17 10.26
C VAL A 48 11.87 -28.48 10.16
N ASN A 49 12.47 -29.02 11.22
CA ASN A 49 13.91 -29.27 11.32
C ASN A 49 14.26 -30.74 11.05
N ILE A 50 14.89 -31.03 9.90
CA ILE A 50 15.35 -32.37 9.52
C ILE A 50 16.84 -32.49 9.87
N THR A 51 17.24 -33.62 10.47
CA THR A 51 18.65 -33.91 10.78
C THR A 51 19.09 -35.23 10.14
N ALA A 52 20.13 -35.19 9.33
CA ALA A 52 20.78 -36.34 8.72
C ALA A 52 22.16 -36.56 9.35
N ARG A 53 22.47 -37.79 9.77
CA ARG A 53 23.72 -38.17 10.43
C ARG A 53 24.38 -39.34 9.70
N ALA A 54 25.57 -39.12 9.15
CA ALA A 54 26.38 -40.15 8.53
C ALA A 54 27.34 -40.77 9.55
N THR A 55 27.41 -42.09 9.60
CA THR A 55 28.38 -42.83 10.43
C THR A 55 29.18 -43.78 9.55
N ALA A 56 30.49 -43.55 9.46
CA ALA A 56 31.43 -44.47 8.84
C ALA A 56 31.76 -45.60 9.82
N TYR A 57 31.98 -46.81 9.30
CA TYR A 57 32.32 -47.99 10.09
C TYR A 57 33.45 -48.73 9.39
N SER A 58 34.47 -49.12 10.14
CA SER A 58 35.53 -49.99 9.63
C SER A 58 35.01 -51.43 9.50
N ALA A 59 35.17 -52.03 8.32
CA ALA A 59 34.89 -53.43 8.05
C ALA A 59 35.71 -53.91 6.83
N PRO A 60 36.48 -55.00 6.91
CA PRO A 60 37.43 -55.40 5.86
C PRO A 60 36.80 -55.94 4.56
N SER A 61 35.48 -56.15 4.54
CA SER A 61 34.72 -56.68 3.39
C SER A 61 33.52 -55.82 3.01
N CYS A 62 33.57 -54.51 3.30
CA CYS A 62 32.40 -53.63 3.19
C CYS A 62 31.86 -53.45 1.76
N CYS A 63 32.72 -53.53 0.74
CA CYS A 63 32.39 -53.21 -0.66
C CYS A 63 32.57 -54.41 -1.62
N SER A 64 32.45 -55.65 -1.14
CA SER A 64 32.49 -56.85 -2.01
C SER A 64 31.14 -57.10 -2.69
N ASP A 65 31.17 -57.60 -3.93
CA ASP A 65 30.01 -57.64 -4.83
C ASP A 65 28.74 -58.34 -4.30
N GLY A 66 27.60 -57.87 -4.80
CA GLY A 66 26.28 -58.16 -4.26
C GLY A 66 25.75 -59.58 -4.51
N LEU A 67 26.09 -60.53 -3.63
CA LEU A 67 25.37 -61.82 -3.53
C LEU A 67 25.36 -62.36 -2.08
N LEU A 68 24.21 -62.21 -1.41
CA LEU A 68 23.97 -62.79 -0.08
C LEU A 68 23.86 -64.31 -0.16
N THR A 69 24.91 -65.03 0.24
CA THR A 69 24.90 -66.50 0.39
C THR A 69 24.95 -66.93 1.87
N GLY A 70 24.19 -67.98 2.20
CA GLY A 70 24.41 -68.88 3.36
C GLY A 70 24.54 -68.29 4.77
N LYS A 71 23.48 -68.38 5.58
CA LYS A 71 23.61 -68.33 7.05
C LYS A 71 24.32 -69.59 7.58
N THR A 72 25.49 -69.44 8.18
CA THR A 72 25.99 -70.31 9.28
C THR A 72 26.97 -69.53 10.14
N GLY A 73 26.76 -69.51 11.46
CA GLY A 73 27.64 -68.80 12.42
C GLY A 73 26.85 -68.23 13.59
N ASN A 74 27.31 -68.45 14.82
CA ASN A 74 26.65 -68.00 16.04
C ASN A 74 27.08 -66.58 16.46
N TYR A 75 26.31 -66.01 17.39
CA TYR A 75 26.54 -64.71 18.04
C TYR A 75 28.01 -64.42 18.39
N VAL A 76 28.57 -63.40 17.74
CA VAL A 76 29.38 -62.37 18.41
C VAL A 76 28.84 -61.02 17.94
N ASP A 77 28.46 -60.14 18.86
CA ASP A 77 28.08 -58.76 18.54
C ASP A 77 29.35 -57.94 18.35
N GLU A 78 30.01 -58.11 17.18
CA GLU A 78 31.15 -57.30 16.80
C GLU A 78 30.73 -55.83 16.70
N ARG A 79 31.05 -55.08 17.76
CA ARG A 79 30.93 -53.62 17.83
C ARG A 79 31.74 -52.98 16.71
N ARG A 80 31.14 -52.84 15.52
CA ARG A 80 31.70 -52.12 14.39
C ARG A 80 32.14 -50.74 14.87
N ILE A 81 33.45 -50.53 14.96
CA ILE A 81 33.99 -49.27 15.46
C ILE A 81 33.66 -48.19 14.42
N ALA A 82 33.02 -47.13 14.88
CA ALA A 82 32.69 -46.00 14.03
C ALA A 82 33.99 -45.22 13.73
N THR A 83 34.45 -45.24 12.48
CA THR A 83 35.69 -44.58 12.06
C THR A 83 35.54 -43.07 11.94
N GLY A 84 34.31 -42.57 11.89
CA GLY A 84 33.97 -41.15 11.82
C GLY A 84 32.46 -40.96 11.82
N GLN A 85 32.02 -39.78 12.26
CA GLN A 85 30.62 -39.37 12.22
C GLN A 85 30.53 -37.91 11.76
N ASP A 86 29.59 -37.64 10.88
CA ASP A 86 29.21 -36.30 10.45
C ASP A 86 27.68 -36.12 10.57
N TYR A 87 27.19 -34.89 10.66
CA TYR A 87 25.76 -34.60 10.63
C TYR A 87 25.45 -33.21 10.05
N ILE A 88 24.35 -33.13 9.31
CA ILE A 88 23.79 -31.89 8.79
C ILE A 88 22.34 -31.75 9.29
N ARG A 89 21.99 -30.52 9.68
CA ARG A 89 20.62 -30.11 10.02
C ARG A 89 20.17 -29.07 9.00
N ARG A 90 18.96 -29.20 8.47
CA ARG A 90 18.33 -28.24 7.56
C ARG A 90 16.90 -28.00 7.99
N THR A 91 16.44 -26.77 7.82
CA THR A 91 15.04 -26.37 8.04
C THR A 91 14.31 -26.38 6.71
N VAL A 92 13.09 -26.92 6.69
CA VAL A 92 12.14 -26.80 5.60
C VAL A 92 10.97 -25.98 6.11
N LEU A 93 10.57 -24.93 5.40
CA LEU A 93 9.34 -24.19 5.68
C LEU A 93 8.19 -24.87 4.94
N VAL A 94 7.14 -25.22 5.66
CA VAL A 94 5.89 -25.76 5.11
C VAL A 94 4.86 -24.63 5.12
N GLU A 95 4.58 -24.08 3.94
CA GLU A 95 3.59 -23.01 3.71
C GLU A 95 2.21 -23.63 3.43
N PRO A 96 1.09 -23.02 3.86
CA PRO A 96 -0.24 -23.46 3.48
C PRO A 96 -0.48 -23.33 1.96
N GLU A 97 -1.21 -24.27 1.37
CA GLU A 97 -1.71 -24.17 0.00
C GLU A 97 -2.82 -23.09 -0.11
N GLY A 98 -3.14 -22.64 -1.32
CA GLY A 98 -4.21 -21.65 -1.56
C GLY A 98 -3.77 -20.17 -1.48
N LEU A 99 -4.75 -19.27 -1.58
CA LEU A 99 -4.61 -17.81 -1.47
C LEU A 99 -4.56 -17.39 -0.01
N PRO A 100 -3.55 -16.63 0.45
CA PRO A 100 -3.63 -15.95 1.73
C PRO A 100 -4.73 -14.87 1.66
N ARG A 101 -5.59 -14.85 2.67
CA ARG A 101 -6.56 -13.79 2.96
C ARG A 101 -6.33 -13.33 4.38
N GLU A 102 -6.47 -12.02 4.59
CA GLU A 102 -6.37 -11.39 5.89
C GLU A 102 -7.47 -10.35 6.05
N TYR A 103 -7.92 -10.14 7.28
CA TYR A 103 -8.71 -8.99 7.69
C TYR A 103 -8.25 -8.52 9.07
N THR A 104 -8.42 -7.23 9.33
CA THR A 104 -8.03 -6.59 10.57
C THR A 104 -9.24 -5.92 11.19
N TYR A 105 -9.59 -6.28 12.42
CA TYR A 105 -10.40 -5.38 13.25
C TYR A 105 -9.47 -4.40 13.94
N SER A 106 -9.81 -3.10 13.92
CA SER A 106 -8.96 -2.03 14.46
C SER A 106 -9.83 -1.02 15.18
N VAL A 107 -9.58 -0.76 16.46
CA VAL A 107 -10.37 0.20 17.25
C VAL A 107 -9.46 1.08 18.10
N PHE A 108 -9.67 2.39 17.98
CA PHE A 108 -9.08 3.40 18.84
C PHE A 108 -10.08 3.79 19.93
N PHE A 109 -9.81 3.41 21.18
CA PHE A 109 -10.66 3.72 22.32
C PHE A 109 -9.89 4.50 23.38
N CYS A 110 -10.59 5.45 24.01
CA CYS A 110 -10.02 6.33 25.02
C CYS A 110 -10.93 6.32 26.27
N PRO A 111 -10.74 5.35 27.19
CA PRO A 111 -11.56 5.24 28.40
C PRO A 111 -11.42 6.50 29.24
N ASN A 112 -12.56 7.04 29.66
CA ASN A 112 -12.68 8.21 30.53
C ASN A 112 -12.01 9.50 30.04
N GLU A 113 -11.82 9.63 28.72
CA GLU A 113 -11.28 10.85 28.13
C GLU A 113 -12.16 12.09 28.36
N ARG A 114 -11.48 13.22 28.57
CA ARG A 114 -12.05 14.54 28.82
C ARG A 114 -12.05 15.37 27.54
N ILE A 115 -13.19 15.95 27.18
CA ILE A 115 -13.31 16.78 25.95
C ILE A 115 -12.35 17.97 26.07
N HIS A 116 -11.45 18.14 25.10
CA HIS A 116 -10.50 19.25 25.03
C HIS A 116 -11.00 20.36 24.09
N ILE A 117 -11.19 21.56 24.61
CA ILE A 117 -11.67 22.73 23.87
C ILE A 117 -10.52 23.74 23.77
N SER A 118 -10.18 24.14 22.55
CA SER A 118 -9.23 25.22 22.26
C SER A 118 -9.98 26.50 21.91
N THR A 119 -9.82 27.56 22.70
CA THR A 119 -10.42 28.86 22.40
C THR A 119 -9.44 29.74 21.62
N PRO A 120 -9.84 30.32 20.48
CA PRO A 120 -8.98 31.25 19.73
C PRO A 120 -8.79 32.56 20.50
N ASN A 121 -7.87 33.41 20.01
CA ASN A 121 -7.71 34.79 20.49
C ASN A 121 -8.87 35.69 20.02
N LYS A 122 -10.09 35.39 20.50
CA LYS A 122 -11.34 36.08 20.19
C LYS A 122 -12.37 35.76 21.28
N TYR A 123 -13.03 36.78 21.81
CA TYR A 123 -14.02 36.65 22.87
C TYR A 123 -15.40 36.20 22.35
N GLU A 124 -15.44 34.98 21.83
CA GLU A 124 -16.60 34.24 21.32
C GLU A 124 -16.74 32.92 22.08
N TYR A 125 -17.96 32.57 22.50
CA TYR A 125 -18.20 31.37 23.30
C TYR A 125 -18.43 30.13 22.43
N GLN A 126 -17.68 29.06 22.71
CA GLN A 126 -17.94 27.73 22.19
C GLN A 126 -18.85 27.00 23.18
N TYR A 127 -20.08 26.69 22.78
CA TYR A 127 -21.10 26.09 23.64
C TYR A 127 -21.15 24.56 23.52
N VAL A 128 -20.99 23.87 24.64
CA VAL A 128 -21.19 22.41 24.77
C VAL A 128 -22.50 22.14 25.51
N LYS A 129 -23.33 21.22 24.99
CA LYS A 129 -24.55 20.77 25.66
C LYS A 129 -24.21 19.85 26.84
N LYS A 130 -24.71 20.15 28.04
CA LYS A 130 -24.42 19.34 29.24
C LYS A 130 -25.22 18.02 29.25
N PRO A 131 -24.74 16.97 29.93
CA PRO A 131 -25.55 15.78 30.25
C PRO A 131 -26.81 16.13 31.06
N ALA A 132 -27.89 15.37 30.90
CA ALA A 132 -29.18 15.67 31.52
C ALA A 132 -29.09 15.83 33.05
N LYS A 133 -28.45 14.87 33.74
CA LYS A 133 -28.30 14.82 35.20
C LYS A 133 -27.26 15.80 35.79
N MET A 134 -26.40 16.40 34.96
CA MET A 134 -25.27 17.20 35.45
C MET A 134 -25.71 18.50 36.15
N ASP A 135 -25.21 18.74 37.35
CA ASP A 135 -25.39 19.95 38.16
C ASP A 135 -24.07 20.53 38.73
N GLN A 136 -22.94 19.86 38.46
CA GLN A 136 -21.57 20.31 38.70
C GLN A 136 -20.63 19.74 37.62
N PHE A 137 -19.47 20.37 37.40
CA PHE A 137 -18.38 19.78 36.60
C PHE A 137 -16.99 20.11 37.13
N GLU A 138 -16.01 19.30 36.72
CA GLU A 138 -14.58 19.63 36.79
C GLU A 138 -14.10 20.10 35.40
N VAL A 139 -13.21 21.09 35.37
CA VAL A 139 -12.47 21.53 34.19
C VAL A 139 -11.00 21.76 34.54
N ALA A 140 -10.07 21.29 33.71
CA ALA A 140 -8.67 21.70 33.80
C ALA A 140 -8.35 22.74 32.73
N VAL A 141 -7.76 23.87 33.12
CA VAL A 141 -7.56 25.06 32.30
C VAL A 141 -6.08 25.38 32.15
N LYS A 142 -5.66 25.79 30.96
CA LYS A 142 -4.32 26.31 30.67
C LYS A 142 -4.45 27.53 29.74
N THR A 143 -4.05 28.71 30.21
CA THR A 143 -4.11 29.99 29.48
C THR A 143 -3.26 31.07 30.16
N HIS A 144 -2.95 32.14 29.44
CA HIS A 144 -2.04 33.21 29.89
C HIS A 144 -2.73 34.25 30.80
N ASN A 145 -3.90 34.76 30.40
CA ASN A 145 -4.60 35.82 31.14
C ASN A 145 -5.82 35.28 31.90
N ASP A 146 -6.88 34.99 31.17
CA ASP A 146 -8.25 34.85 31.66
C ASP A 146 -8.98 33.68 31.02
N ALA A 147 -9.90 33.06 31.76
CA ALA A 147 -10.70 31.93 31.32
C ALA A 147 -12.17 32.19 31.66
N HIS A 148 -13.02 32.17 30.64
CA HIS A 148 -14.42 32.53 30.74
C HIS A 148 -15.31 31.30 30.53
N PHE A 149 -16.26 31.10 31.44
CA PHE A 149 -17.27 30.06 31.41
C PHE A 149 -18.66 30.69 31.42
N THR A 150 -19.62 30.11 30.73
CA THR A 150 -21.02 30.56 30.82
C THR A 150 -21.98 29.42 31.07
N LEU A 151 -23.06 29.68 31.81
CA LEU A 151 -24.16 28.75 32.04
C LEU A 151 -25.41 29.33 31.38
N SER A 152 -25.97 28.64 30.38
CA SER A 152 -27.07 29.15 29.55
C SER A 152 -28.11 28.08 29.22
N ALA A 153 -29.32 28.53 28.85
CA ALA A 153 -30.37 27.65 28.33
C ALA A 153 -30.15 27.33 26.83
N SER A 154 -29.77 28.32 26.02
CA SER A 154 -29.47 28.20 24.59
C SER A 154 -27.96 28.20 24.31
N PRO A 155 -27.49 27.63 23.18
CA PRO A 155 -26.07 27.65 22.79
C PRO A 155 -25.66 28.98 22.13
N HIS A 156 -26.23 30.11 22.58
CA HIS A 156 -26.04 31.45 22.00
C HIS A 156 -25.92 32.48 23.15
N ASP A 157 -25.14 33.54 22.92
CA ASP A 157 -25.00 34.66 23.86
C ASP A 157 -26.36 35.34 24.11
N SER A 158 -26.73 35.52 25.38
CA SER A 158 -28.06 35.97 25.81
C SER A 158 -28.01 36.76 27.12
N ALA A 159 -28.99 37.63 27.39
CA ALA A 159 -29.00 38.44 28.61
C ALA A 159 -29.18 37.62 29.91
N GLU A 160 -29.70 36.39 29.80
CA GLU A 160 -30.02 35.51 30.93
C GLU A 160 -28.91 34.48 31.25
N MET A 161 -27.82 34.47 30.47
CA MET A 161 -26.65 33.63 30.77
C MET A 161 -25.94 34.13 32.04
N LEU A 162 -25.42 33.20 32.85
CA LEU A 162 -24.46 33.56 33.89
C LEU A 162 -23.04 33.45 33.32
N GLU A 163 -22.20 34.45 33.51
CA GLU A 163 -20.78 34.43 33.16
C GLU A 163 -19.93 34.24 34.43
N ILE A 164 -18.90 33.41 34.33
CA ILE A 164 -17.92 33.12 35.39
C ILE A 164 -16.54 33.34 34.76
N VAL A 165 -15.75 34.24 35.35
CA VAL A 165 -14.41 34.58 34.86
C VAL A 165 -13.38 34.21 35.90
N LEU A 166 -12.43 33.35 35.52
CA LEU A 166 -11.20 33.08 36.26
C LEU A 166 -10.06 33.92 35.66
N GLY A 167 -9.20 34.48 36.50
CA GLY A 167 -8.00 35.21 36.04
C GLY A 167 -8.27 36.47 35.20
N GLY A 168 -9.48 37.01 35.19
CA GLY A 168 -9.77 38.31 34.59
C GLY A 168 -8.84 39.43 35.10
N ARG A 169 -8.64 40.46 34.26
CA ARG A 169 -7.64 41.53 34.44
C ARG A 169 -6.21 40.99 34.57
N GLN A 170 -5.70 40.34 33.52
CA GLN A 170 -4.32 39.84 33.44
C GLN A 170 -3.93 38.87 34.58
N ASN A 171 -4.75 37.83 34.80
CA ASN A 171 -4.54 36.80 35.81
C ASN A 171 -4.48 37.34 37.25
N THR A 172 -5.32 38.34 37.60
CA THR A 172 -5.32 38.97 38.95
C THR A 172 -6.62 38.83 39.75
N ARG A 173 -7.78 38.67 39.10
CA ARG A 173 -9.09 38.59 39.77
C ARG A 173 -10.01 37.58 39.11
N SER A 174 -10.94 37.04 39.88
CA SER A 174 -12.02 36.18 39.39
C SER A 174 -13.37 36.78 39.78
N TRP A 175 -14.43 36.53 39.00
CA TRP A 175 -15.78 37.03 39.31
C TRP A 175 -16.90 36.19 38.66
N ILE A 176 -18.14 36.48 39.08
CA ILE A 176 -19.39 36.01 38.47
C ILE A 176 -20.20 37.24 38.06
N SER A 177 -20.77 37.25 36.86
CA SER A 177 -21.59 38.32 36.27
C SER A 177 -22.85 37.77 35.59
N LEU A 178 -23.88 38.61 35.40
CA LEU A 178 -25.09 38.27 34.62
C LEU A 178 -25.00 38.91 33.24
N GLY A 179 -25.17 38.11 32.19
CA GLY A 179 -24.92 38.51 30.81
C GLY A 179 -23.41 38.61 30.49
N LYS A 180 -23.10 38.49 29.20
CA LYS A 180 -21.73 38.65 28.66
C LYS A 180 -21.22 40.08 28.90
N MET A 181 -20.08 40.21 29.58
CA MET A 181 -19.51 41.49 30.05
C MET A 181 -20.41 42.27 31.02
N GLY A 182 -21.33 41.61 31.71
CA GLY A 182 -22.14 42.24 32.75
C GLY A 182 -21.34 42.64 34.00
N ASP A 183 -21.94 43.48 34.84
CA ASP A 183 -21.32 43.90 36.10
C ASP A 183 -21.08 42.70 37.05
N PRO A 184 -19.93 42.67 37.75
CA PRO A 184 -19.57 41.54 38.61
C PRO A 184 -20.39 41.52 39.91
N LEU A 185 -21.24 40.51 40.06
CA LEU A 185 -22.08 40.25 41.23
C LEU A 185 -21.25 39.85 42.46
N VAL A 186 -20.18 39.08 42.24
CA VAL A 186 -19.20 38.64 43.24
C VAL A 186 -17.83 38.66 42.60
N SER A 187 -16.81 39.22 43.25
CA SER A 187 -15.44 39.20 42.74
C SER A 187 -14.38 39.06 43.83
N VAL A 188 -13.42 38.17 43.61
CA VAL A 188 -12.33 37.82 44.54
C VAL A 188 -10.98 38.08 43.86
N SER A 189 -9.95 38.39 44.65
CA SER A 189 -8.58 38.57 44.14
C SER A 189 -7.89 37.21 44.03
N THR A 190 -7.37 36.90 42.84
CA THR A 190 -6.83 35.58 42.49
C THR A 190 -5.58 35.75 41.62
N PRO A 191 -4.47 36.26 42.18
CA PRO A 191 -3.24 36.49 41.43
C PRO A 191 -2.59 35.17 40.98
N SER A 192 -2.21 35.10 39.70
CA SER A 192 -1.54 33.96 39.08
C SER A 192 -2.27 32.63 39.29
N ILE A 193 -3.61 32.65 39.22
CA ILE A 193 -4.45 31.46 39.43
C ILE A 193 -4.45 30.54 38.20
N LEU A 194 -4.39 31.10 37.00
CA LEU A 194 -4.20 30.38 35.74
C LEU A 194 -2.70 30.25 35.39
N SER A 195 -2.34 29.35 34.47
CA SER A 195 -0.97 29.18 33.99
C SER A 195 -0.96 28.86 32.49
N TRP A 196 0.08 29.32 31.79
CA TRP A 196 0.32 29.01 30.37
C TRP A 196 1.20 27.75 30.18
N ASP A 197 1.93 27.32 31.20
CA ASP A 197 2.79 26.13 31.17
C ASP A 197 2.00 24.85 31.50
N GLU A 198 1.18 24.90 32.55
CA GLU A 198 0.54 23.74 33.18
C GLU A 198 -1.00 23.84 33.18
N PHE A 199 -1.66 22.67 33.15
CA PHE A 199 -3.11 22.58 33.36
C PHE A 199 -3.45 22.67 34.85
N ARG A 200 -4.42 23.52 35.20
CA ARG A 200 -4.92 23.68 36.57
C ARG A 200 -6.39 23.31 36.66
N SER A 201 -6.71 22.36 37.53
CA SER A 201 -8.10 21.92 37.77
C SER A 201 -8.89 22.94 38.58
N PHE A 202 -10.14 23.13 38.17
CA PHE A 202 -11.19 23.88 38.84
C PHE A 202 -12.49 23.06 38.79
N TRP A 203 -13.41 23.37 39.68
CA TRP A 203 -14.76 22.81 39.68
C TRP A 203 -15.80 23.93 39.74
N ILE A 204 -16.93 23.73 39.05
CA ILE A 204 -18.06 24.66 39.00
C ILE A 204 -19.33 23.86 39.33
N SER A 205 -20.15 24.37 40.25
CA SER A 205 -21.39 23.76 40.72
C SER A 205 -22.51 24.79 40.70
N TRP A 206 -23.73 24.40 40.35
CA TRP A 206 -24.95 25.22 40.47
C TRP A 206 -26.05 24.51 41.28
N LYS A 207 -25.64 23.59 42.15
CA LYS A 207 -26.51 22.78 43.01
C LYS A 207 -27.42 23.64 43.89
N GLY A 208 -28.71 23.30 43.90
CA GLY A 208 -29.72 23.99 44.71
C GLY A 208 -29.93 25.47 44.37
N GLY A 209 -29.49 25.94 43.19
CA GLY A 209 -29.53 27.36 42.81
C GLY A 209 -28.40 28.21 43.40
N VAL A 210 -27.41 27.60 44.06
CA VAL A 210 -26.20 28.28 44.52
C VAL A 210 -25.06 27.96 43.56
N VAL A 211 -24.47 29.00 42.97
CA VAL A 211 -23.32 28.85 42.07
C VAL A 211 -22.03 28.96 42.88
N GLN A 212 -21.20 27.93 42.82
CA GLN A 212 -19.92 27.83 43.49
C GLN A 212 -18.81 27.49 42.48
N VAL A 213 -17.64 28.07 42.68
CA VAL A 213 -16.43 27.83 41.88
C VAL A 213 -15.26 27.60 42.83
N GLY A 214 -14.47 26.56 42.60
CA GLY A 214 -13.28 26.27 43.38
C GLY A 214 -12.14 25.65 42.58
N HIS A 215 -10.99 25.44 43.21
CA HIS A 215 -9.81 24.81 42.60
C HIS A 215 -9.68 23.32 42.95
N GLY A 216 -8.80 22.61 42.23
CA GLY A 216 -8.62 21.17 42.38
C GLY A 216 -9.71 20.34 41.71
N LYS A 217 -9.69 19.02 41.92
CA LYS A 217 -10.55 18.06 41.20
C LYS A 217 -11.94 17.86 41.81
N HIS A 218 -12.12 18.18 43.09
CA HIS A 218 -13.34 17.86 43.85
C HIS A 218 -13.75 19.02 44.75
N PRO A 219 -15.06 19.25 44.99
CA PRO A 219 -15.53 20.27 45.93
C PRO A 219 -15.06 20.02 47.36
N ASN A 220 -14.14 20.86 47.84
CA ASN A 220 -13.74 20.98 49.25
C ASN A 220 -13.97 22.42 49.73
N ASN A 221 -14.37 22.61 50.98
CA ASN A 221 -14.58 23.94 51.58
C ASN A 221 -13.32 24.82 51.53
N GLU A 222 -12.13 24.22 51.67
CA GLU A 222 -10.85 24.91 51.57
C GLU A 222 -10.47 25.30 50.13
N SER A 223 -11.19 24.80 49.13
CA SER A 223 -10.92 25.03 47.71
C SER A 223 -11.80 26.10 47.05
N LEU A 224 -12.76 26.66 47.79
CA LEU A 224 -13.75 27.60 47.28
C LEU A 224 -13.12 28.96 46.93
N ILE A 225 -13.36 29.44 45.70
CA ILE A 225 -12.88 30.74 45.19
C ILE A 225 -14.03 31.75 45.10
N LEU A 226 -15.19 31.34 44.59
CA LEU A 226 -16.38 32.19 44.41
C LEU A 226 -17.63 31.43 44.85
N GLN A 227 -18.58 32.15 45.45
CA GLN A 227 -19.92 31.66 45.73
C GLN A 227 -20.94 32.77 45.54
N TRP A 228 -22.06 32.46 44.87
CA TRP A 228 -23.19 33.35 44.66
C TRP A 228 -24.51 32.59 44.82
N ALA A 229 -25.46 33.18 45.53
CA ALA A 229 -26.76 32.57 45.87
C ALA A 229 -27.90 33.53 45.50
N GLY A 230 -28.11 33.74 44.21
CA GLY A 230 -29.21 34.55 43.66
C GLY A 230 -30.18 33.72 42.82
N GLN A 231 -31.28 34.33 42.39
CA GLN A 231 -32.31 33.64 41.61
C GLN A 231 -31.86 33.44 40.15
N PHE A 232 -31.09 32.38 39.89
CA PHE A 232 -30.84 31.91 38.53
C PHE A 232 -32.09 31.22 37.97
N HIS A 233 -32.85 31.95 37.14
CA HIS A 233 -34.11 31.48 36.56
C HIS A 233 -33.92 30.57 35.33
N GLY A 234 -32.73 30.57 34.72
CA GLY A 234 -32.43 29.75 33.56
C GLY A 234 -32.28 28.27 33.92
N GLN A 235 -32.83 27.38 33.09
CA GLN A 235 -32.47 25.96 33.15
C GLN A 235 -31.17 25.77 32.35
N VAL A 236 -30.04 25.52 33.03
CA VAL A 236 -28.77 25.26 32.34
C VAL A 236 -28.94 24.04 31.42
N GLN A 237 -28.70 24.21 30.13
CA GLN A 237 -28.61 23.12 29.15
C GLN A 237 -27.30 23.18 28.34
N HIS A 238 -26.71 24.37 28.22
CA HIS A 238 -25.47 24.61 27.50
C HIS A 238 -24.47 25.32 28.41
N ILE A 239 -23.19 25.02 28.19
CA ILE A 239 -22.07 25.59 28.94
C ILE A 239 -21.06 26.10 27.92
N GLY A 240 -20.80 27.41 27.95
CA GLY A 240 -19.90 28.07 27.01
C GLY A 240 -18.48 28.21 27.56
N PHE A 241 -17.49 28.16 26.67
CA PHE A 241 -16.07 28.34 26.97
C PHE A 241 -15.48 29.43 26.07
N SER A 242 -14.70 30.35 26.65
CA SER A 242 -14.01 31.41 25.91
C SER A 242 -12.77 31.92 26.67
N THR A 243 -11.94 32.71 25.98
CA THR A 243 -10.84 33.48 26.58
C THR A 243 -10.96 34.95 26.17
N GLY A 244 -10.39 35.85 26.98
CA GLY A 244 -10.45 37.28 26.73
C GLY A 244 -9.63 37.70 25.50
N TRP A 245 -9.86 38.93 25.05
CA TRP A 245 -9.05 39.53 23.98
C TRP A 245 -7.58 39.59 24.39
N GLY A 246 -6.70 38.96 23.61
CA GLY A 246 -5.29 38.79 23.93
C GLY A 246 -4.94 37.48 24.65
N SER A 247 -5.87 36.52 24.77
CA SER A 247 -5.56 35.17 25.30
C SER A 247 -6.17 34.03 24.48
N VAL A 248 -5.46 32.91 24.51
CA VAL A 248 -5.80 31.59 23.94
C VAL A 248 -5.87 30.62 25.11
N GLY A 249 -6.84 29.71 25.14
CA GLY A 249 -7.03 28.79 26.26
C GLY A 249 -7.29 27.35 25.82
N GLU A 250 -6.70 26.42 26.56
CA GLU A 250 -7.01 24.99 26.50
C GLU A 250 -7.87 24.61 27.71
N PHE A 251 -8.99 23.94 27.49
CA PHE A 251 -9.94 23.51 28.53
C PHE A 251 -10.23 22.01 28.40
N LYS A 252 -9.90 21.21 29.43
CA LYS A 252 -10.26 19.78 29.50
C LYS A 252 -11.47 19.59 30.40
N ILE A 253 -12.62 19.30 29.79
CA ILE A 253 -13.95 19.25 30.45
C ILE A 253 -14.46 17.80 30.58
N TRP A 254 -15.58 17.61 31.24
CA TRP A 254 -16.20 16.31 31.55
C TRP A 254 -16.55 15.47 30.30
N ARG A 255 -16.73 14.14 30.52
CA ARG A 255 -17.15 13.16 29.51
C ARG A 255 -18.64 13.26 29.20
N LYS A 256 -19.03 12.93 27.95
CA LYS A 256 -20.43 12.76 27.57
C LYS A 256 -20.98 11.44 28.14
N GLU A 257 -21.77 11.60 29.21
CA GLU A 257 -22.65 10.60 29.87
C GLU A 257 -22.00 9.54 30.76
N GLU A 258 -22.77 9.12 31.78
CA GLU A 258 -22.41 8.23 32.89
C GLU A 258 -23.13 6.87 32.73
N SER A 259 -22.41 5.81 32.35
CA SER A 259 -22.90 4.42 32.39
C SER A 259 -21.74 3.43 32.33
N ASP A 260 -21.28 3.00 33.52
CA ASP A 260 -20.15 2.10 33.81
C ASP A 260 -18.77 2.50 33.23
N ASP A 261 -17.72 2.30 34.03
CA ASP A 261 -16.39 2.94 33.84
C ASP A 261 -15.51 2.34 32.73
N ASP A 262 -16.08 1.49 31.89
CA ASP A 262 -15.40 0.52 31.02
C ASP A 262 -15.75 0.75 29.53
N HIS A 263 -14.76 0.77 28.65
CA HIS A 263 -15.01 0.55 27.22
C HIS A 263 -15.16 -0.96 26.97
N ASN A 264 -16.38 -1.40 26.66
CA ASN A 264 -16.71 -2.82 26.43
C ASN A 264 -17.12 -3.05 24.98
N GLU A 265 -16.52 -4.05 24.33
CA GLU A 265 -16.71 -4.34 22.91
C GLU A 265 -16.59 -5.85 22.62
N ALA A 266 -17.19 -6.32 21.53
CA ALA A 266 -17.24 -7.75 21.18
C ALA A 266 -17.02 -7.97 19.69
N PHE A 267 -15.96 -8.70 19.34
CA PHE A 267 -15.58 -9.01 17.95
C PHE A 267 -15.93 -10.46 17.63
N THR A 268 -16.39 -10.73 16.41
CA THR A 268 -16.66 -12.11 15.95
C THR A 268 -15.59 -12.50 14.93
N LEU A 269 -14.63 -13.33 15.34
CA LEU A 269 -13.52 -13.77 14.51
C LEU A 269 -13.96 -14.96 13.65
N GLY A 270 -14.62 -14.68 12.53
CA GLY A 270 -15.08 -15.68 11.56
C GLY A 270 -14.00 -16.14 10.58
N VAL A 271 -14.13 -17.36 10.07
CA VAL A 271 -13.36 -17.90 8.92
C VAL A 271 -14.32 -18.68 8.02
N PRO A 272 -14.17 -18.62 6.67
CA PRO A 272 -15.11 -19.26 5.75
C PRO A 272 -14.93 -20.79 5.71
N GLN A 273 -16.00 -21.52 5.38
CA GLN A 273 -15.99 -23.00 5.44
C GLN A 273 -15.08 -23.67 4.40
N ASN A 274 -14.67 -22.97 3.34
CA ASN A 274 -13.73 -23.47 2.33
C ASN A 274 -12.25 -23.23 2.70
N MET A 275 -11.95 -22.69 3.88
CA MET A 275 -10.60 -22.39 4.35
C MET A 275 -9.72 -23.66 4.52
N VAL A 276 -8.43 -23.54 4.21
CA VAL A 276 -7.43 -24.63 4.26
C VAL A 276 -7.06 -24.95 5.72
N PRO A 277 -7.45 -26.12 6.29
CA PRO A 277 -7.38 -26.32 7.74
C PRO A 277 -5.97 -26.26 8.32
N GLY A 278 -5.81 -25.56 9.45
CA GLY A 278 -4.54 -25.26 10.11
C GLY A 278 -3.81 -24.05 9.55
N SER A 279 -4.35 -23.39 8.51
CA SER A 279 -3.79 -22.13 8.00
C SER A 279 -4.18 -20.91 8.85
N GLU A 280 -5.31 -21.02 9.56
CA GLU A 280 -5.97 -19.96 10.33
C GLU A 280 -5.17 -19.50 11.56
N LYS A 281 -4.98 -18.19 11.69
CA LYS A 281 -4.23 -17.55 12.79
C LYS A 281 -4.84 -16.20 13.12
N ALA A 282 -5.16 -15.98 14.39
CA ALA A 282 -5.56 -14.67 14.92
C ALA A 282 -4.53 -14.15 15.93
N THR A 283 -4.08 -12.91 15.76
CA THR A 283 -3.17 -12.22 16.69
C THR A 283 -3.72 -10.84 17.00
N THR A 284 -3.78 -10.50 18.29
CA THR A 284 -4.17 -9.15 18.74
C THR A 284 -2.95 -8.36 19.18
N TYR A 285 -3.01 -7.05 18.96
CA TYR A 285 -1.97 -6.08 19.24
C TYR A 285 -2.56 -4.88 19.98
N MET A 286 -1.81 -4.30 20.94
CA MET A 286 -2.24 -3.15 21.74
C MET A 286 -1.09 -2.18 21.96
N ILE A 287 -1.38 -0.87 21.84
CA ILE A 287 -0.38 0.19 22.00
C ILE A 287 -1.05 1.52 22.39
N GLY A 288 -0.42 2.26 23.29
CA GLY A 288 -0.92 3.54 23.83
C GLY A 288 -0.64 4.75 22.94
N ASP A 289 -0.60 4.54 21.62
CA ASP A 289 -0.31 5.56 20.60
C ASP A 289 -1.02 5.21 19.29
N VAL A 290 -1.70 6.19 18.67
CA VAL A 290 -2.43 5.98 17.42
C VAL A 290 -1.49 5.69 16.23
N MET A 291 -0.23 6.10 16.28
CA MET A 291 0.77 5.73 15.27
C MET A 291 1.41 4.36 15.54
N GLY A 292 1.13 3.72 16.68
CA GLY A 292 1.85 2.54 17.16
C GLY A 292 2.05 1.39 16.14
N PRO A 293 1.01 0.86 15.47
CA PRO A 293 1.18 -0.25 14.51
C PRO A 293 2.03 0.12 13.29
N THR A 294 1.89 1.36 12.82
CA THR A 294 2.68 2.00 11.76
C THR A 294 4.18 2.01 12.09
N LEU A 295 4.54 2.08 13.38
CA LEU A 295 5.94 2.06 13.86
C LEU A 295 6.52 0.65 14.04
N ASN A 296 5.69 -0.39 14.06
CA ASN A 296 6.14 -1.77 14.27
C ASN A 296 6.28 -2.55 12.94
N ASN A 297 5.55 -2.14 11.90
CA ASN A 297 5.78 -2.54 10.51
C ASN A 297 6.61 -1.49 9.75
N LEU A 298 7.49 -0.77 10.46
CA LEU A 298 8.24 0.36 9.93
C LEU A 298 9.19 -0.06 8.79
N ASP A 299 9.71 -1.29 8.84
CA ASP A 299 10.48 -1.98 7.79
C ASP A 299 9.70 -2.14 6.46
N LYS A 300 8.38 -2.35 6.54
CA LYS A 300 7.50 -2.54 5.36
C LYS A 300 6.90 -1.23 4.86
N LEU A 301 7.02 -0.16 5.64
CA LEU A 301 6.42 1.15 5.39
C LEU A 301 7.45 2.20 4.97
N LEU A 302 8.64 2.19 5.57
CA LEU A 302 9.83 2.89 5.08
C LEU A 302 10.32 2.19 3.80
N ARG A 303 9.62 2.44 2.69
CA ARG A 303 10.01 1.89 1.40
C ARG A 303 11.07 2.79 0.78
N LEU A 304 12.13 2.17 0.29
CA LEU A 304 13.07 2.79 -0.64
C LEU A 304 12.28 3.38 -1.83
N PRO A 305 12.41 4.67 -2.14
CA PRO A 305 11.71 5.27 -3.26
C PRO A 305 12.07 4.63 -4.62
N PHE A 306 11.06 4.08 -5.30
CA PHE A 306 11.19 3.40 -6.59
C PHE A 306 10.05 3.74 -7.55
N GLY A 307 10.17 3.26 -8.79
CA GLY A 307 9.15 3.43 -9.83
C GLY A 307 9.42 4.64 -10.72
N CYS A 308 8.35 5.20 -11.30
CA CYS A 308 8.33 6.46 -12.03
C CYS A 308 8.39 7.67 -11.07
N GLY A 309 8.40 8.90 -11.61
CA GLY A 309 8.45 10.13 -10.81
C GLY A 309 7.26 10.34 -9.86
N GLU A 310 6.12 9.69 -10.07
CA GLU A 310 4.97 9.76 -9.16
C GLU A 310 5.09 8.72 -8.04
N GLN A 311 5.40 7.46 -8.39
CA GLN A 311 5.63 6.35 -7.44
C GLN A 311 6.81 6.62 -6.50
N ASN A 312 7.88 7.23 -7.01
CA ASN A 312 9.05 7.61 -6.23
C ASN A 312 8.65 8.59 -5.11
N MET A 313 7.85 9.61 -5.43
CA MET A 313 7.36 10.56 -4.42
C MET A 313 6.34 9.95 -3.45
N ILE A 314 5.56 8.98 -3.92
CA ILE A 314 4.60 8.21 -3.12
C ILE A 314 5.28 7.44 -1.98
N HIS A 315 6.51 6.95 -2.18
CA HIS A 315 7.31 6.30 -1.13
C HIS A 315 8.18 7.29 -0.34
N PHE A 316 8.64 8.38 -0.98
CA PHE A 316 9.43 9.42 -0.33
C PHE A 316 8.64 10.16 0.76
N ALA A 317 7.39 10.56 0.51
CA ALA A 317 6.63 11.42 1.43
C ALA A 317 6.31 10.76 2.79
N PRO A 318 5.87 9.49 2.88
CA PRO A 318 5.69 8.80 4.16
C PRO A 318 6.95 8.79 5.04
N ASN A 319 8.13 8.59 4.45
CA ASN A 319 9.41 8.59 5.17
C ASN A 319 9.64 9.94 5.88
N VAL A 320 9.31 11.06 5.23
CA VAL A 320 9.37 12.42 5.83
C VAL A 320 8.37 12.59 6.99
N PHE A 321 7.13 12.10 6.83
CA PHE A 321 6.11 12.23 7.87
C PHE A 321 6.43 11.40 9.11
N VAL A 322 6.88 10.15 8.93
CA VAL A 322 7.25 9.28 10.06
C VAL A 322 8.50 9.80 10.77
N LEU A 323 9.54 10.27 10.06
CA LEU A 323 10.68 10.93 10.68
C LEU A 323 10.27 12.18 11.48
N LYS A 324 9.41 13.04 10.93
CA LYS A 324 8.87 14.22 11.62
C LYS A 324 8.13 13.83 12.91
N TYR A 325 7.28 12.81 12.84
CA TYR A 325 6.58 12.29 14.01
C TYR A 325 7.52 11.72 15.08
N LEU A 326 8.47 10.87 14.68
CA LEU A 326 9.45 10.25 15.59
C LEU A 326 10.35 11.30 16.27
N GLN A 327 10.78 12.31 15.52
CA GLN A 327 11.53 13.44 16.05
C GLN A 327 10.69 14.27 17.04
N LYS A 328 9.42 14.54 16.73
CA LYS A 328 8.54 15.36 17.60
C LYS A 328 8.07 14.66 18.87
N THR A 329 7.92 13.33 18.85
CA THR A 329 7.49 12.54 20.02
C THR A 329 8.65 11.99 20.86
N MET A 330 9.90 12.33 20.51
CA MET A 330 11.12 11.77 21.10
C MET A 330 11.10 10.23 21.05
N GLN A 331 10.92 9.70 19.84
CA GLN A 331 10.88 8.26 19.51
C GLN A 331 11.92 7.83 18.47
N LEU A 332 12.60 8.79 17.82
CA LEU A 332 13.59 8.50 16.78
C LEU A 332 14.84 7.82 17.35
N SER A 333 15.22 6.67 16.77
CA SER A 333 16.49 5.99 17.03
C SER A 333 17.49 6.25 15.89
N SER A 334 18.78 6.14 16.19
CA SER A 334 19.88 6.39 15.25
C SER A 334 19.84 5.46 14.03
N GLU A 335 19.38 4.23 14.19
CA GLU A 335 19.35 3.22 13.13
C GLU A 335 18.27 3.60 12.10
N VAL A 336 17.07 3.90 12.58
CA VAL A 336 15.91 4.35 11.77
C VAL A 336 16.18 5.72 11.14
N GLU A 337 16.84 6.63 11.86
CA GLU A 337 17.22 7.94 11.31
C GLU A 337 18.17 7.79 10.12
N ASN A 338 19.21 6.96 10.25
CA ASN A 338 20.16 6.71 9.15
C ASN A 338 19.50 6.01 7.96
N GLU A 339 18.70 4.95 8.19
CA GLU A 339 18.01 4.20 7.12
C GLU A 339 17.03 5.08 6.34
N ALA A 340 16.13 5.78 7.04
CA ALA A 340 15.16 6.66 6.40
C ALA A 340 15.84 7.87 5.71
N THR A 341 16.96 8.38 6.25
CA THR A 341 17.74 9.44 5.61
C THR A 341 18.39 8.96 4.31
N ASP A 342 18.92 7.73 4.27
CA ASP A 342 19.45 7.14 3.03
C ASP A 342 18.35 6.93 1.98
N TYR A 343 17.19 6.39 2.38
CA TYR A 343 16.03 6.28 1.48
C TYR A 343 15.55 7.65 0.94
N LEU A 344 15.61 8.71 1.75
CA LEU A 344 15.32 10.08 1.29
C LEU A 344 16.41 10.59 0.33
N LEU A 345 17.69 10.33 0.57
CA LEU A 345 18.78 10.72 -0.34
C LEU A 345 18.67 10.00 -1.70
N GLN A 346 18.46 8.68 -1.69
CA GLN A 346 18.24 7.89 -2.91
C GLN A 346 17.00 8.37 -3.67
N GLY A 347 15.88 8.60 -2.97
CA GLY A 347 14.65 9.10 -3.57
C GLY A 347 14.74 10.51 -4.14
N TYR A 348 15.51 11.40 -3.49
CA TYR A 348 15.80 12.74 -4.00
C TYR A 348 16.61 12.66 -5.31
N GLN A 349 17.73 11.95 -5.30
CA GLN A 349 18.57 11.75 -6.50
C GLN A 349 17.78 11.12 -7.65
N ARG A 350 16.96 10.11 -7.35
CA ARG A 350 16.07 9.47 -8.33
C ARG A 350 15.04 10.44 -8.90
N GLN A 351 14.42 11.28 -8.07
CA GLN A 351 13.42 12.23 -8.54
C GLN A 351 13.99 13.28 -9.49
N LEU A 352 15.24 13.72 -9.29
CA LEU A 352 15.91 14.64 -10.21
C LEU A 352 16.03 14.08 -11.64
N THR A 353 16.00 12.75 -11.83
CA THR A 353 15.95 12.13 -13.17
C THR A 353 14.61 12.31 -13.89
N TYR A 354 13.56 12.69 -13.16
CA TYR A 354 12.22 13.00 -13.67
C TYR A 354 11.93 14.51 -13.74
N LYS A 355 12.93 15.34 -13.46
CA LYS A 355 12.92 16.79 -13.72
C LYS A 355 13.01 17.06 -15.22
N ARG A 356 12.43 18.17 -15.66
CA ARG A 356 12.48 18.71 -17.02
C ARG A 356 13.22 20.06 -17.06
N GLN A 357 13.73 20.43 -18.24
CA GLN A 357 14.56 21.63 -18.46
C GLN A 357 13.85 22.95 -18.13
N ASP A 358 12.52 22.97 -18.13
CA ASP A 358 11.71 24.14 -17.76
C ASP A 358 11.54 24.35 -16.24
N GLY A 359 12.01 23.40 -15.44
CA GLY A 359 11.88 23.35 -13.97
C GLY A 359 10.72 22.49 -13.46
N SER A 360 9.95 21.86 -14.35
CA SER A 360 8.83 20.98 -13.96
C SER A 360 9.26 19.54 -13.66
N TYR A 361 8.37 18.78 -13.04
CA TYR A 361 8.47 17.33 -12.86
C TYR A 361 7.31 16.63 -13.59
N SER A 362 7.55 15.44 -14.13
CA SER A 362 6.53 14.56 -14.73
C SER A 362 6.83 13.09 -14.42
N ALA A 363 5.91 12.16 -14.70
CA ALA A 363 6.10 10.75 -14.38
C ALA A 363 7.36 10.15 -15.03
N PHE A 364 7.74 10.59 -16.23
CA PHE A 364 8.85 10.04 -17.01
C PHE A 364 9.85 11.11 -17.50
N GLY A 365 9.87 12.30 -16.87
CA GLY A 365 10.71 13.43 -17.27
C GLY A 365 10.48 13.83 -18.73
N GLU A 366 11.56 14.10 -19.47
CA GLU A 366 11.49 14.55 -20.88
C GLU A 366 10.97 13.51 -21.89
N ARG A 367 10.48 12.35 -21.44
CA ARG A 367 9.66 11.45 -22.27
C ARG A 367 8.21 11.95 -22.38
N ASP A 368 7.73 12.67 -21.37
CA ASP A 368 6.41 13.30 -21.40
C ASP A 368 6.42 14.58 -22.23
N SER A 369 5.26 14.94 -22.79
CA SER A 369 5.12 16.13 -23.64
C SER A 369 5.09 17.45 -22.87
N SER A 370 4.93 17.40 -21.55
CA SER A 370 4.80 18.55 -20.66
C SER A 370 4.99 18.14 -19.19
N GLY A 371 5.33 19.11 -18.34
CA GLY A 371 5.36 18.92 -16.90
C GLY A 371 3.98 18.67 -16.29
N SER A 372 3.94 17.89 -15.21
CA SER A 372 2.75 17.66 -14.41
C SER A 372 2.60 18.79 -13.37
N MET A 373 1.48 19.51 -13.43
CA MET A 373 1.16 20.58 -12.47
C MET A 373 1.10 20.01 -11.05
N TRP A 374 0.42 18.87 -10.91
CA TRP A 374 0.32 18.15 -9.65
C TRP A 374 1.69 17.70 -9.13
N LEU A 375 2.43 16.92 -9.91
CA LEU A 375 3.68 16.33 -9.43
C LEU A 375 4.71 17.40 -9.09
N THR A 376 4.77 18.48 -9.87
CA THR A 376 5.66 19.61 -9.56
C THR A 376 5.34 20.25 -8.20
N ALA A 377 4.05 20.36 -7.84
CA ALA A 377 3.64 20.84 -6.51
C ALA A 377 3.89 19.82 -5.38
N PHE A 378 3.67 18.52 -5.64
CA PHE A 378 3.90 17.44 -4.66
C PHE A 378 5.39 17.17 -4.39
N VAL A 379 6.24 17.27 -5.42
CA VAL A 379 7.71 17.28 -5.29
C VAL A 379 8.15 18.49 -4.47
N LEU A 380 7.68 19.70 -4.84
CA LEU A 380 8.01 20.93 -4.12
C LEU A 380 7.62 20.85 -2.63
N LYS A 381 6.44 20.31 -2.30
CA LYS A 381 6.01 19.99 -0.93
C LYS A 381 7.03 19.09 -0.22
N SER A 382 7.29 17.94 -0.80
CA SER A 382 7.95 16.85 -0.09
C SER A 382 9.42 17.15 0.11
N PHE A 383 10.07 17.73 -0.90
CA PHE A 383 11.43 18.28 -0.79
C PHE A 383 11.49 19.44 0.21
N ALA A 384 10.51 20.34 0.22
CA ALA A 384 10.44 21.42 1.21
C ALA A 384 10.40 20.88 2.65
N GLN A 385 9.65 19.80 2.89
CA GLN A 385 9.55 19.16 4.20
C GLN A 385 10.80 18.32 4.55
N SER A 386 11.43 17.65 3.58
CA SER A 386 12.62 16.80 3.81
C SER A 386 13.88 17.59 4.15
N ARG A 387 13.92 18.92 3.93
CA ARG A 387 15.00 19.84 4.38
C ARG A 387 15.28 19.83 5.88
N ALA A 388 14.41 19.23 6.69
CA ALA A 388 14.64 19.01 8.12
C ALA A 388 15.59 17.81 8.41
N PHE A 389 15.85 16.96 7.42
CA PHE A 389 16.60 15.70 7.54
C PHE A 389 17.73 15.57 6.51
N ILE A 390 17.48 15.94 5.24
CA ILE A 390 18.46 15.86 4.15
C ILE A 390 18.73 17.24 3.53
N PHE A 391 19.93 17.39 2.94
CA PHE A 391 20.22 18.55 2.09
C PHE A 391 19.41 18.46 0.79
N ILE A 392 18.67 19.52 0.50
CA ILE A 392 17.97 19.76 -0.77
C ILE A 392 18.51 21.06 -1.34
N ASP A 393 18.80 21.06 -2.64
CA ASP A 393 19.31 22.24 -3.33
C ASP A 393 18.23 23.36 -3.38
N PRO A 394 18.52 24.59 -2.93
CA PRO A 394 17.60 25.71 -3.05
C PRO A 394 17.21 26.05 -4.51
N GLU A 395 18.08 25.82 -5.49
CA GLU A 395 17.80 26.11 -6.90
C GLU A 395 16.72 25.20 -7.47
N GLU A 396 16.69 23.93 -7.06
CA GLU A 396 15.64 22.96 -7.45
C GLU A 396 14.24 23.39 -6.98
N LEU A 397 14.16 23.86 -5.73
CA LEU A 397 12.93 24.38 -5.15
C LEU A 397 12.49 25.69 -5.85
N CYS A 398 13.45 26.57 -6.15
CA CYS A 398 13.20 27.80 -6.90
C CYS A 398 12.74 27.53 -8.33
N ALA A 399 13.29 26.55 -9.04
CA ALA A 399 12.91 26.19 -10.40
C ALA A 399 11.45 25.69 -10.45
N ALA A 400 11.09 24.72 -9.60
CA ALA A 400 9.74 24.18 -9.51
C ALA A 400 8.72 25.26 -9.11
N LYS A 401 9.02 26.05 -8.06
CA LYS A 401 8.18 27.17 -7.61
C LYS A 401 7.97 28.22 -8.71
N SER A 402 9.02 28.57 -9.45
CA SER A 402 8.94 29.55 -10.55
C SER A 402 8.18 29.00 -11.76
N TRP A 403 8.23 27.69 -12.02
CA TRP A 403 7.39 27.06 -13.05
C TRP A 403 5.91 27.07 -12.65
N LEU A 404 5.56 26.74 -11.40
CA LEU A 404 4.18 26.78 -10.92
C LEU A 404 3.58 28.20 -11.01
N ILE A 405 4.30 29.22 -10.49
CA ILE A 405 3.81 30.61 -10.48
C ILE A 405 3.60 31.15 -11.91
N ARG A 406 4.48 30.82 -12.86
CA ARG A 406 4.36 31.23 -14.28
C ARG A 406 3.11 30.69 -14.99
N HIS A 407 2.48 29.63 -14.46
CA HIS A 407 1.30 29.00 -15.05
C HIS A 407 0.01 29.23 -14.23
N GLN A 408 0.05 30.07 -13.19
CA GLN A 408 -1.17 30.51 -12.50
C GLN A 408 -2.01 31.42 -13.42
N ARG A 409 -3.32 31.21 -13.47
CA ARG A 409 -4.25 32.09 -14.21
C ARG A 409 -4.52 33.39 -13.46
N ASP A 410 -5.07 34.38 -14.18
CA ASP A 410 -5.37 35.68 -13.59
C ASP A 410 -6.45 35.68 -12.52
N ASP A 411 -7.40 34.74 -12.60
CA ASP A 411 -8.40 34.46 -11.56
C ASP A 411 -7.79 33.88 -10.26
N GLY A 412 -6.53 33.42 -10.31
CA GLY A 412 -5.81 32.79 -9.20
C GLY A 412 -5.81 31.25 -9.21
N SER A 413 -6.52 30.62 -10.15
CA SER A 413 -6.55 29.17 -10.31
C SER A 413 -5.30 28.61 -11.00
N PHE A 414 -5.05 27.30 -10.83
CA PHE A 414 -3.97 26.58 -11.50
C PHE A 414 -4.57 25.58 -12.51
N PRO A 415 -4.14 25.57 -13.78
CA PRO A 415 -4.65 24.64 -14.78
C PRO A 415 -4.09 23.23 -14.56
N ALA A 416 -4.93 22.20 -14.76
CA ALA A 416 -4.45 20.83 -14.87
C ALA A 416 -3.57 20.69 -16.12
N MET A 417 -2.28 20.41 -15.93
CA MET A 417 -1.31 20.20 -17.01
C MET A 417 -0.49 18.94 -16.76
N GLY A 418 -0.04 18.32 -17.86
CA GLY A 418 0.69 17.05 -17.88
C GLY A 418 -0.25 15.84 -17.88
N ARG A 419 0.31 14.65 -18.12
CA ARG A 419 -0.34 13.40 -17.67
C ARG A 419 -0.05 13.24 -16.18
N ILE A 420 -1.08 12.83 -15.45
CA ILE A 420 -1.09 12.65 -14.00
C ILE A 420 -1.73 11.29 -13.76
N LEU A 421 -1.06 10.37 -13.07
CA LEU A 421 -1.66 9.09 -12.70
C LEU A 421 -2.33 9.13 -11.31
N ASN A 422 -2.14 10.17 -10.49
CA ASN A 422 -2.87 10.40 -9.20
C ASN A 422 -2.63 11.79 -8.53
N LYS A 423 -3.32 12.17 -7.41
CA LYS A 423 -3.39 13.57 -6.84
C LYS A 423 -3.51 13.61 -5.29
N ASP A 424 -3.37 14.67 -4.49
CA ASP A 424 -2.95 16.08 -4.70
C ASP A 424 -1.77 16.50 -3.74
N LEU A 425 -1.88 17.63 -3.02
CA LEU A 425 -1.17 18.10 -1.80
C LEU A 425 0.10 18.97 -1.85
N GLN A 426 0.10 19.97 -0.95
CA GLN A 426 1.16 20.99 -0.75
C GLN A 426 1.70 21.11 0.70
N ALA A 427 2.78 21.89 0.89
CA ALA A 427 3.31 22.42 2.16
C ALA A 427 4.17 23.71 1.91
N PRO A 428 4.45 24.59 2.91
CA PRO A 428 4.94 25.95 2.66
C PRO A 428 6.45 26.22 2.93
N ILE A 429 7.13 26.97 2.04
CA ILE A 429 8.42 27.65 2.29
C ILE A 429 8.45 29.07 1.68
N LYS A 430 8.84 30.04 2.53
CA LYS A 430 8.97 31.47 2.21
C LYS A 430 10.06 31.78 1.17
N ASN A 431 9.75 32.66 0.22
CA ASN A 431 10.56 33.78 -0.28
C ASN A 431 9.84 34.47 -1.47
N GLU A 432 9.61 35.78 -1.51
CA GLU A 432 9.22 36.68 -0.40
C GLU A 432 8.32 37.87 -0.86
N LYS A 433 8.10 38.05 -2.17
CA LYS A 433 7.15 39.04 -2.74
C LYS A 433 6.19 38.42 -3.77
N GLU A 434 6.71 37.89 -4.88
CA GLU A 434 5.87 37.32 -5.97
C GLU A 434 5.04 36.13 -5.49
N GLU A 435 5.63 35.23 -4.68
CA GLU A 435 4.91 34.17 -3.97
C GLU A 435 3.71 34.71 -3.19
N LYS A 436 3.86 35.82 -2.46
CA LYS A 436 2.77 36.40 -1.66
C LYS A 436 1.65 36.90 -2.57
N VAL A 437 1.95 37.41 -3.77
CA VAL A 437 0.94 37.79 -4.76
C VAL A 437 0.22 36.56 -5.31
N ALA A 438 0.95 35.53 -5.75
CA ALA A 438 0.38 34.29 -6.28
C ALA A 438 -0.51 33.56 -5.25
N VAL A 439 -0.04 33.45 -4.00
CA VAL A 439 -0.78 32.89 -2.88
C VAL A 439 -2.00 33.74 -2.52
N THR A 440 -1.92 35.07 -2.63
CA THR A 440 -3.09 35.96 -2.39
C THR A 440 -4.13 35.83 -3.50
N LYS A 441 -3.73 35.71 -4.78
CA LYS A 441 -4.65 35.38 -5.89
C LYS A 441 -5.36 34.05 -5.64
N ALA A 442 -4.60 32.98 -5.34
CA ALA A 442 -5.15 31.66 -5.06
C ALA A 442 -6.09 31.65 -3.84
N LYS A 443 -5.74 32.39 -2.78
CA LYS A 443 -6.60 32.59 -1.61
C LYS A 443 -7.91 33.27 -1.99
N GLY A 444 -7.88 34.33 -2.78
CA GLY A 444 -9.08 35.01 -3.28
C GLY A 444 -9.98 34.10 -4.12
N PHE A 445 -9.40 33.24 -4.96
CA PHE A 445 -10.12 32.24 -5.74
C PHE A 445 -10.81 31.17 -4.87
N LEU A 446 -10.15 30.69 -3.81
CA LEU A 446 -10.75 29.74 -2.87
C LEU A 446 -11.84 30.41 -2.02
N GLU A 447 -11.61 31.63 -1.54
CA GLU A 447 -12.58 32.38 -0.71
C GLU A 447 -13.86 32.73 -1.50
N SER A 448 -13.78 33.04 -2.79
CA SER A 448 -14.96 33.26 -3.64
C SER A 448 -15.72 31.98 -3.96
N ASN A 449 -15.02 30.88 -4.25
CA ASN A 449 -15.64 29.59 -4.63
C ASN A 449 -16.03 28.70 -3.45
N THR A 450 -15.78 29.10 -2.19
CA THR A 450 -16.16 28.35 -0.97
C THR A 450 -17.66 28.04 -0.90
N TYR A 451 -18.51 28.84 -1.57
CA TYR A 451 -19.95 28.60 -1.65
C TYR A 451 -20.39 27.65 -2.78
N SER A 452 -19.53 27.39 -3.76
CA SER A 452 -19.83 26.65 -5.00
C SER A 452 -19.40 25.17 -4.95
N ALA A 453 -18.67 24.75 -3.91
CA ALA A 453 -18.20 23.38 -3.73
C ALA A 453 -19.30 22.52 -3.10
N ASP A 454 -20.17 21.93 -3.92
CA ASP A 454 -21.26 21.06 -3.46
C ASP A 454 -20.79 19.63 -3.10
N ASP A 455 -19.63 19.20 -3.60
CA ASP A 455 -19.04 17.92 -3.27
C ASP A 455 -18.18 17.96 -1.97
N PRO A 456 -18.20 16.89 -1.16
CA PRO A 456 -17.44 16.84 0.09
C PRO A 456 -15.92 16.80 -0.14
N TYR A 457 -15.45 16.29 -1.28
CA TYR A 457 -14.03 16.15 -1.60
C TYR A 457 -13.35 17.52 -1.79
N THR A 458 -13.89 18.33 -2.70
CA THR A 458 -13.45 19.71 -2.94
C THR A 458 -13.71 20.59 -1.73
N THR A 459 -14.77 20.33 -0.96
CA THR A 459 -15.03 21.03 0.31
C THR A 459 -13.92 20.74 1.35
N ALA A 460 -13.50 19.48 1.51
CA ALA A 460 -12.45 19.09 2.46
C ALA A 460 -11.07 19.65 2.07
N LEU A 461 -10.70 19.54 0.79
CA LEU A 461 -9.47 20.14 0.26
C LEU A 461 -9.44 21.67 0.42
N SER A 462 -10.55 22.34 0.07
CA SER A 462 -10.69 23.79 0.20
C SER A 462 -10.62 24.23 1.66
N ALA A 463 -11.26 23.52 2.59
CA ALA A 463 -11.22 23.82 4.02
C ALA A 463 -9.78 23.71 4.57
N TYR A 464 -9.06 22.64 4.21
CA TYR A 464 -7.66 22.45 4.60
C TYR A 464 -6.74 23.53 4.02
N ALA A 465 -6.88 23.85 2.73
CA ALA A 465 -6.11 24.90 2.08
C ALA A 465 -6.36 26.28 2.72
N LEU A 466 -7.63 26.64 2.97
CA LEU A 466 -8.00 27.89 3.64
C LEU A 466 -7.47 27.96 5.08
N ALA A 467 -7.43 26.83 5.81
CA ALA A 467 -6.87 26.75 7.15
C ALA A 467 -5.34 26.98 7.14
N LEU A 468 -4.60 26.34 6.24
CA LEU A 468 -3.16 26.59 6.03
C LEU A 468 -2.88 28.05 5.66
N LEU A 469 -3.72 28.63 4.79
CA LEU A 469 -3.66 30.03 4.36
C LEU A 469 -4.14 31.03 5.42
N ARG A 470 -4.55 30.57 6.61
CA ARG A 470 -5.11 31.37 7.72
C ARG A 470 -6.18 32.33 7.21
N SER A 471 -7.12 31.79 6.44
CA SER A 471 -8.29 32.53 5.94
C SER A 471 -9.33 32.74 7.06
N PRO A 472 -9.98 33.91 7.15
CA PRO A 472 -11.16 34.08 7.99
C PRO A 472 -12.34 33.20 7.55
N TYR A 473 -12.32 32.67 6.32
CA TYR A 473 -13.32 31.73 5.80
C TYR A 473 -13.01 30.26 6.14
N ALA A 474 -11.84 29.92 6.70
CA ALA A 474 -11.53 28.53 7.05
C ALA A 474 -12.53 27.89 8.05
N PRO A 475 -13.00 28.59 9.10
CA PRO A 475 -14.05 28.06 9.97
C PRO A 475 -15.43 27.96 9.28
N LEU A 476 -15.68 28.75 8.23
CA LEU A 476 -16.90 28.64 7.42
C LEU A 476 -16.85 27.40 6.52
N ALA A 477 -15.71 27.16 5.87
CA ALA A 477 -15.48 25.96 5.07
C ALA A 477 -15.57 24.69 5.94
N LEU A 478 -15.00 24.70 7.16
CA LEU A 478 -15.17 23.60 8.11
C LEU A 478 -16.64 23.41 8.55
N ARG A 479 -17.40 24.50 8.77
CA ARG A 479 -18.85 24.38 9.04
C ARG A 479 -19.60 23.73 7.87
N ARG A 480 -19.30 24.10 6.61
CA ARG A 480 -19.86 23.46 5.41
C ARG A 480 -19.49 21.97 5.35
N LEU A 481 -18.21 21.63 5.57
CA LEU A 481 -17.74 20.25 5.64
C LEU A 481 -18.49 19.45 6.72
N ASN A 482 -18.70 20.03 7.90
CA ASN A 482 -19.41 19.38 9.00
C ASN A 482 -20.93 19.20 8.73
N HIS A 483 -21.53 19.99 7.85
CA HIS A 483 -22.91 19.73 7.36
C HIS A 483 -22.98 18.56 6.37
N LEU A 484 -21.85 18.16 5.76
CA LEU A 484 -21.72 16.98 4.89
C LEU A 484 -21.17 15.75 5.64
N ALA A 485 -20.97 15.83 6.96
CA ALA A 485 -20.35 14.76 7.74
C ALA A 485 -21.35 13.68 8.16
N ILE A 486 -21.01 12.42 7.88
CA ILE A 486 -21.78 11.26 8.36
C ILE A 486 -21.31 10.93 9.78
N THR A 487 -22.25 10.96 10.73
CA THR A 487 -22.00 10.67 12.14
C THR A 487 -22.85 9.49 12.60
N GLN A 488 -22.19 8.39 12.96
CA GLN A 488 -22.81 7.13 13.37
C GLN A 488 -21.97 6.54 14.52
N ASP A 489 -22.61 6.07 15.60
CA ASP A 489 -21.97 5.38 16.75
C ASP A 489 -20.73 6.06 17.36
N GLY A 490 -20.62 7.39 17.25
CA GLY A 490 -19.49 8.18 17.76
C GLY A 490 -18.27 8.23 16.82
N LEU A 491 -18.45 7.78 15.58
CA LEU A 491 -17.53 7.88 14.44
C LEU A 491 -17.98 9.04 13.53
N THR A 492 -17.02 9.72 12.89
CA THR A 492 -17.30 10.77 11.89
C THR A 492 -16.49 10.54 10.63
N HIS A 493 -17.15 10.53 9.47
CA HIS A 493 -16.50 10.38 8.16
C HIS A 493 -17.25 11.12 7.05
N TRP A 494 -16.69 11.12 5.85
CA TRP A 494 -17.29 11.71 4.65
C TRP A 494 -17.28 10.70 3.50
N SER A 495 -18.40 10.61 2.77
CA SER A 495 -18.53 9.81 1.55
C SER A 495 -18.99 10.68 0.38
N LEU A 496 -18.72 10.23 -0.85
CA LEU A 496 -19.22 10.90 -2.05
C LEU A 496 -20.71 10.60 -2.19
N THR A 497 -21.55 11.61 -1.99
CA THR A 497 -23.02 11.50 -2.01
C THR A 497 -23.51 11.03 -3.38
N GLY A 498 -23.86 9.75 -3.48
CA GLY A 498 -24.31 9.13 -4.72
C GLY A 498 -24.65 7.64 -4.59
N SER A 499 -24.02 6.91 -3.65
CA SER A 499 -24.31 5.50 -3.41
C SER A 499 -24.81 5.23 -1.98
N MET A 500 -26.08 5.56 -1.74
CA MET A 500 -26.91 4.77 -0.81
C MET A 500 -27.88 3.89 -1.62
N VAL A 501 -27.34 3.24 -2.65
CA VAL A 501 -27.99 2.11 -3.32
C VAL A 501 -27.60 0.86 -2.53
N THR A 502 -28.32 0.61 -1.44
CA THR A 502 -28.59 -0.77 -1.04
C THR A 502 -29.44 -1.36 -2.15
N ASP A 503 -28.79 -2.01 -3.11
CA ASP A 503 -29.45 -2.55 -4.30
C ASP A 503 -30.32 -3.74 -3.86
N GLU A 504 -31.60 -3.51 -3.56
CA GLU A 504 -32.50 -4.55 -3.03
C GLU A 504 -32.76 -5.69 -4.04
N ASP A 505 -32.42 -5.47 -5.31
CA ASP A 505 -32.32 -6.50 -6.36
C ASP A 505 -31.11 -7.45 -6.16
N THR A 506 -30.29 -7.27 -5.12
CA THR A 506 -29.31 -8.28 -4.63
C THR A 506 -30.02 -9.45 -3.91
N PHE A 507 -31.12 -9.93 -4.49
CA PHE A 507 -31.95 -11.00 -3.96
C PHE A 507 -31.27 -12.37 -4.13
N MET A 508 -30.36 -12.71 -3.22
CA MET A 508 -30.05 -14.06 -2.68
C MET A 508 -28.82 -13.95 -1.79
N GLY A 509 -29.03 -13.71 -0.49
CA GLY A 509 -27.96 -13.35 0.42
C GLY A 509 -27.10 -14.52 0.93
N PHE A 510 -25.78 -14.30 0.93
CA PHE A 510 -24.89 -14.80 1.98
C PHE A 510 -24.18 -13.60 2.63
N SER A 511 -24.18 -13.55 3.96
CA SER A 511 -23.75 -12.40 4.74
C SER A 511 -22.25 -12.42 5.05
N ASP A 512 -21.42 -12.49 4.00
CA ASP A 512 -19.97 -12.40 4.14
C ASP A 512 -19.55 -10.93 4.27
N GLY A 513 -19.56 -10.41 5.50
CA GLY A 513 -19.16 -9.05 5.88
C GLY A 513 -17.65 -8.78 5.77
N LEU A 514 -17.01 -9.27 4.70
CA LEU A 514 -15.56 -9.22 4.44
C LEU A 514 -15.18 -8.25 3.30
N SER A 515 -16.16 -7.70 2.58
CA SER A 515 -15.96 -6.68 1.54
C SER A 515 -16.21 -5.26 2.05
N GLN A 516 -15.61 -4.88 3.19
CA GLN A 516 -15.62 -3.51 3.68
C GLN A 516 -14.59 -2.65 2.93
N SER A 517 -14.69 -2.64 1.60
CA SER A 517 -13.89 -1.79 0.70
C SER A 517 -14.43 -0.36 0.74
N VAL A 518 -14.18 0.32 1.86
CA VAL A 518 -14.28 1.79 1.94
C VAL A 518 -13.42 2.38 0.83
N VAL A 519 -14.03 3.24 0.02
CA VAL A 519 -13.40 3.78 -1.20
C VAL A 519 -12.21 4.66 -0.78
N SER A 520 -11.09 4.59 -1.50
CA SER A 520 -9.86 5.36 -1.18
C SER A 520 -10.15 6.85 -0.95
N ALA A 521 -11.07 7.42 -1.75
CA ALA A 521 -11.53 8.79 -1.61
C ALA A 521 -12.14 9.12 -0.24
N GLU A 522 -12.85 8.20 0.43
CA GLU A 522 -13.48 8.43 1.74
C GLU A 522 -12.44 8.56 2.85
N VAL A 523 -11.40 7.72 2.79
CA VAL A 523 -10.24 7.82 3.69
C VAL A 523 -9.49 9.12 3.45
N GLU A 524 -9.28 9.52 2.19
CA GLU A 524 -8.59 10.77 1.84
C GLU A 524 -9.38 12.02 2.29
N MET A 525 -10.68 12.09 1.99
CA MET A 525 -11.57 13.17 2.45
C MET A 525 -11.57 13.29 3.98
N THR A 526 -11.68 12.15 4.66
CA THR A 526 -11.73 12.10 6.12
C THR A 526 -10.39 12.49 6.74
N ALA A 527 -9.26 12.17 6.08
CA ALA A 527 -7.94 12.66 6.44
C ALA A 527 -7.76 14.17 6.21
N TYR A 528 -8.35 14.77 5.16
CA TYR A 528 -8.40 16.23 5.00
C TYR A 528 -9.27 16.92 6.05
N GLY A 529 -10.39 16.31 6.45
CA GLY A 529 -11.18 16.74 7.60
C GLY A 529 -10.32 16.79 8.86
N LEU A 530 -9.64 15.69 9.20
CA LEU A 530 -8.73 15.62 10.35
C LEU A 530 -7.60 16.66 10.27
N LEU A 531 -6.96 16.83 9.11
CA LEU A 531 -5.92 17.85 8.91
C LEU A 531 -6.44 19.29 9.05
N THR A 532 -7.71 19.54 8.73
CA THR A 532 -8.35 20.84 8.94
C THR A 532 -8.57 21.10 10.44
N TYR A 533 -9.05 20.10 11.19
CA TYR A 533 -9.19 20.18 12.64
C TYR A 533 -7.86 20.42 13.36
N THR A 534 -6.79 19.69 13.01
CA THR A 534 -5.48 19.84 13.67
C THR A 534 -4.82 21.19 13.38
N VAL A 535 -4.95 21.73 12.17
CA VAL A 535 -4.46 23.09 11.83
C VAL A 535 -5.24 24.19 12.55
N LEU A 536 -6.53 23.99 12.83
CA LEU A 536 -7.36 24.92 13.61
C LEU A 536 -7.25 24.72 15.14
N GLY A 537 -6.62 23.63 15.59
CA GLY A 537 -6.37 23.33 17.01
C GLY A 537 -7.54 22.67 17.75
N ASP A 538 -8.58 22.23 17.06
CA ASP A 538 -9.74 21.54 17.64
C ASP A 538 -9.52 20.02 17.66
N VAL A 539 -8.80 19.56 18.68
CA VAL A 539 -8.34 18.17 18.83
C VAL A 539 -9.47 17.25 19.31
N ALA A 540 -10.50 17.75 20.01
CA ALA A 540 -11.59 16.90 20.48
C ALA A 540 -12.65 16.63 19.41
N SER A 541 -13.02 17.60 18.58
CA SER A 541 -13.92 17.34 17.43
C SER A 541 -13.28 16.41 16.40
N ALA A 542 -11.94 16.35 16.36
CA ALA A 542 -11.18 15.39 15.57
C ALA A 542 -11.24 13.95 16.10
N LEU A 543 -11.53 13.69 17.38
CA LEU A 543 -11.47 12.32 17.94
C LEU A 543 -12.40 11.32 17.22
N PRO A 544 -13.70 11.61 16.95
CA PRO A 544 -14.55 10.76 16.12
C PRO A 544 -14.01 10.45 14.72
N VAL A 545 -13.26 11.39 14.13
CA VAL A 545 -12.61 11.26 12.82
C VAL A 545 -11.41 10.31 12.91
N VAL A 546 -10.60 10.46 13.95
CA VAL A 546 -9.45 9.58 14.26
C VAL A 546 -9.91 8.15 14.54
N LYS A 547 -11.04 7.96 15.23
CA LYS A 547 -11.63 6.64 15.48
C LYS A 547 -11.99 5.92 14.18
N TRP A 548 -12.71 6.59 13.28
CA TRP A 548 -13.06 6.01 11.98
C TRP A 548 -11.84 5.74 11.11
N LEU A 549 -10.89 6.68 11.01
CA LEU A 549 -9.63 6.47 10.30
C LEU A 549 -8.79 5.34 10.93
N SER A 550 -8.91 5.09 12.23
CA SER A 550 -8.25 3.96 12.87
C SER A 550 -8.90 2.63 12.48
N GLN A 551 -10.22 2.59 12.27
CA GLN A 551 -10.93 1.40 11.79
C GLN A 551 -10.57 1.02 10.35
N GLN A 552 -10.32 1.99 9.45
CA GLN A 552 -9.97 1.73 8.05
C GLN A 552 -8.50 1.29 7.82
N ARG A 553 -7.80 0.83 8.87
CA ARG A 553 -6.40 0.40 8.80
C ARG A 553 -6.23 -1.09 8.58
N ASN A 554 -5.31 -1.44 7.68
CA ASN A 554 -4.83 -2.80 7.50
C ASN A 554 -3.79 -3.23 8.58
N ALA A 555 -3.45 -4.51 8.59
CA ALA A 555 -2.48 -5.15 9.48
C ALA A 555 -1.06 -4.50 9.47
N LEU A 556 -0.71 -3.81 8.37
CA LEU A 556 0.58 -3.13 8.23
C LEU A 556 0.55 -1.68 8.76
N GLY A 557 -0.60 -1.20 9.25
CA GLY A 557 -0.80 0.17 9.71
C GLY A 557 -0.96 1.20 8.59
N GLY A 558 -1.19 0.75 7.35
CA GLY A 558 -1.60 1.55 6.19
C GLY A 558 -3.10 1.39 5.89
N PHE A 559 -3.51 1.80 4.69
CA PHE A 559 -4.91 1.87 4.24
C PHE A 559 -5.12 1.11 2.91
N SER A 560 -6.22 1.36 2.20
CA SER A 560 -6.61 0.62 0.99
C SER A 560 -5.76 0.98 -0.22
N SER A 561 -5.39 2.26 -0.37
CA SER A 561 -4.57 2.78 -1.44
C SER A 561 -3.13 3.09 -0.96
N THR A 562 -2.30 3.55 -1.89
CA THR A 562 -1.04 4.22 -1.55
C THR A 562 -1.26 5.72 -1.26
N GLN A 563 -2.34 6.30 -1.81
CA GLN A 563 -2.65 7.73 -1.67
C GLN A 563 -3.27 8.04 -0.31
N ASP A 564 -4.37 7.36 0.00
CA ASP A 564 -5.06 7.46 1.29
C ASP A 564 -4.10 7.17 2.46
N THR A 565 -3.21 6.18 2.33
CA THR A 565 -2.13 5.88 3.26
C THR A 565 -1.23 7.08 3.48
N CYS A 566 -0.79 7.76 2.42
CA CYS A 566 0.06 8.93 2.52
C CYS A 566 -0.64 10.10 3.25
N VAL A 567 -1.90 10.39 2.92
CA VAL A 567 -2.66 11.50 3.51
C VAL A 567 -3.13 11.19 4.94
N ALA A 568 -3.62 9.98 5.20
CA ALA A 568 -4.11 9.56 6.50
C ALA A 568 -2.97 9.36 7.51
N LEU A 569 -1.80 8.87 7.09
CA LEU A 569 -0.62 8.85 7.97
C LEU A 569 -0.12 10.27 8.29
N HIS A 570 -0.14 11.20 7.31
CA HIS A 570 0.13 12.61 7.59
C HIS A 570 -0.88 13.18 8.61
N ALA A 571 -2.18 12.96 8.41
CA ALA A 571 -3.26 13.42 9.28
C ALA A 571 -3.17 12.86 10.71
N LEU A 572 -3.00 11.55 10.85
CA LEU A 572 -2.84 10.87 12.13
C LEU A 572 -1.53 11.26 12.82
N SER A 573 -0.46 11.54 12.07
CA SER A 573 0.81 11.99 12.65
C SER A 573 0.74 13.41 13.23
N GLU A 574 0.12 14.38 12.54
CA GLU A 574 -0.12 15.71 13.11
C GLU A 574 -1.08 15.64 14.31
N TYR A 575 -2.12 14.81 14.24
CA TYR A 575 -3.03 14.60 15.38
C TYR A 575 -2.31 13.99 16.59
N ALA A 576 -1.46 12.99 16.38
CA ALA A 576 -0.70 12.35 17.44
C ALA A 576 0.27 13.33 18.10
N ILE A 577 0.96 14.18 17.32
CA ILE A 577 1.86 15.23 17.85
C ILE A 577 1.12 16.18 18.82
N LEU A 578 -0.18 16.46 18.58
CA LEU A 578 -1.00 17.33 19.44
C LEU A 578 -1.63 16.58 20.63
N SER A 579 -2.10 15.35 20.45
CA SER A 579 -2.79 14.57 21.51
C SER A 579 -1.83 13.87 22.50
N TYR A 580 -0.58 13.60 22.10
CA TYR A 580 0.42 12.84 22.87
C TYR A 580 0.86 13.50 24.22
N VAL A 581 0.36 14.70 24.54
CA VAL A 581 0.54 15.39 25.84
C VAL A 581 -0.10 14.60 27.01
N GLY A 582 -0.92 13.58 26.72
CA GLY A 582 -1.45 12.63 27.71
C GLY A 582 -0.43 11.61 28.26
N GLY A 583 -0.54 11.32 29.56
CA GLY A 583 -0.13 10.04 30.11
C GLY A 583 -1.14 8.95 29.71
N VAL A 584 -0.72 7.69 29.74
CA VAL A 584 -1.61 6.53 29.57
C VAL A 584 -1.50 5.69 30.83
N ASN A 585 -2.65 5.26 31.36
CA ASN A 585 -2.78 4.32 32.47
C ASN A 585 -4.07 3.53 32.26
N LEU A 586 -4.00 2.47 31.43
CA LEU A 586 -5.13 1.64 31.01
C LEU A 586 -4.90 0.16 31.37
N THR A 587 -5.96 -0.52 31.76
CA THR A 587 -6.00 -1.98 31.94
C THR A 587 -7.01 -2.55 30.96
N ILE A 588 -6.56 -3.44 30.07
CA ILE A 588 -7.38 -4.04 28.99
C ILE A 588 -7.47 -5.54 29.22
N SER A 589 -8.68 -6.05 29.34
CA SER A 589 -8.99 -7.47 29.55
C SER A 589 -9.59 -8.08 28.29
N LEU A 590 -9.13 -9.27 27.92
CA LEU A 590 -9.64 -10.08 26.81
C LEU A 590 -10.20 -11.41 27.32
N ALA A 591 -11.29 -11.87 26.71
CA ALA A 591 -11.80 -13.24 26.91
C ALA A 591 -12.44 -13.81 25.63
N SER A 592 -12.13 -15.07 25.29
CA SER A 592 -12.81 -15.78 24.20
C SER A 592 -14.16 -16.34 24.64
N THR A 593 -15.13 -16.42 23.72
CA THR A 593 -16.39 -17.17 23.93
C THR A 593 -16.15 -18.66 24.21
N ASN A 594 -15.02 -19.18 23.71
CA ASN A 594 -14.65 -20.59 23.83
C ASN A 594 -14.01 -20.91 25.20
N LEU A 595 -13.76 -19.90 26.05
CA LEU A 595 -13.15 -20.01 27.39
C LEU A 595 -11.75 -20.65 27.40
N ASP A 596 -11.08 -20.68 26.24
CA ASP A 596 -9.73 -21.18 26.03
C ASP A 596 -8.65 -20.09 26.05
N PHE A 597 -9.07 -18.82 26.09
CA PHE A 597 -8.20 -17.65 26.08
C PHE A 597 -8.74 -16.56 27.00
N GLN A 598 -7.93 -16.13 27.96
CA GLN A 598 -8.14 -14.96 28.78
C GLN A 598 -6.78 -14.30 29.04
N GLU A 599 -6.67 -13.01 28.73
CA GLU A 599 -5.42 -12.23 28.88
C GLU A 599 -5.73 -10.83 29.41
N THR A 600 -4.76 -10.23 30.09
CA THR A 600 -4.88 -8.87 30.66
C THR A 600 -3.62 -8.07 30.44
N PHE A 601 -3.75 -6.94 29.74
CA PHE A 601 -2.65 -6.02 29.42
C PHE A 601 -2.74 -4.74 30.26
N GLU A 602 -1.60 -4.22 30.68
CA GLU A 602 -1.47 -2.93 31.34
C GLU A 602 -0.65 -1.97 30.46
N LEU A 603 -1.21 -0.81 30.14
CA LEU A 603 -0.57 0.27 29.39
C LEU A 603 -0.36 1.46 30.32
N ASN A 604 0.89 1.71 30.70
CA ASN A 604 1.33 2.77 31.58
C ASN A 604 2.26 3.76 30.84
N LYS A 605 2.70 4.83 31.52
CA LYS A 605 3.55 5.87 30.92
C LYS A 605 4.89 5.36 30.36
N GLU A 606 5.42 4.25 30.88
CA GLU A 606 6.71 3.68 30.48
C GLU A 606 6.56 2.75 29.27
N ASN A 607 5.54 1.89 29.26
CA ASN A 607 5.31 0.92 28.19
C ASN A 607 4.32 1.40 27.10
N LYS A 608 3.76 2.64 27.16
CA LYS A 608 2.79 3.13 26.15
C LYS A 608 3.29 3.10 24.69
N LYS A 609 4.62 3.07 24.48
CA LYS A 609 5.28 2.97 23.16
C LYS A 609 5.54 1.51 22.72
N LEU A 610 5.41 0.54 23.61
CA LEU A 610 5.68 -0.87 23.35
C LEU A 610 4.42 -1.54 22.78
N LEU A 611 4.54 -2.20 21.63
CA LEU A 611 3.46 -3.01 21.08
C LEU A 611 3.35 -4.31 21.90
N GLN A 612 2.27 -4.44 22.67
CA GLN A 612 1.94 -5.68 23.36
C GLN A 612 1.11 -6.55 22.42
N SER A 613 1.27 -7.88 22.47
CA SER A 613 0.53 -8.78 21.58
C SER A 613 0.26 -10.15 22.21
N ALA A 614 -0.85 -10.78 21.78
CA ALA A 614 -1.19 -12.15 22.14
C ALA A 614 -1.78 -12.89 20.93
N LYS A 615 -1.61 -14.22 20.93
CA LYS A 615 -2.18 -15.11 19.91
C LYS A 615 -3.43 -15.76 20.44
N ILE A 616 -4.51 -15.67 19.68
CA ILE A 616 -5.79 -16.28 20.02
C ILE A 616 -5.72 -17.76 19.56
N PRO A 617 -5.89 -18.74 20.46
CA PRO A 617 -5.51 -20.13 20.20
C PRO A 617 -6.47 -20.88 19.26
N SER A 618 -7.76 -20.53 19.27
CA SER A 618 -8.80 -21.16 18.45
C SER A 618 -9.66 -20.11 17.75
N ILE A 619 -9.89 -20.29 16.45
CA ILE A 619 -10.89 -19.56 15.66
C ILE A 619 -11.71 -20.56 14.82
N PRO A 620 -13.01 -20.32 14.57
CA PRO A 620 -13.76 -19.12 14.93
C PRO A 620 -14.11 -19.00 16.44
N THR A 621 -14.15 -17.76 16.93
CA THR A 621 -14.56 -17.42 18.31
C THR A 621 -15.10 -16.00 18.35
N GLY A 622 -15.99 -15.70 19.30
CA GLY A 622 -16.15 -14.33 19.77
C GLY A 622 -14.97 -13.94 20.69
N LEU A 623 -14.60 -12.66 20.69
CA LEU A 623 -13.63 -12.07 21.59
C LEU A 623 -14.26 -10.86 22.29
N PHE A 624 -14.44 -10.94 23.60
CA PHE A 624 -14.86 -9.82 24.43
C PHE A 624 -13.65 -9.01 24.89
N VAL A 625 -13.79 -7.69 24.86
CA VAL A 625 -12.77 -6.71 25.25
C VAL A 625 -13.38 -5.76 26.28
N SER A 626 -12.66 -5.53 27.38
CA SER A 626 -13.05 -4.57 28.42
C SER A 626 -11.83 -3.72 28.82
N ALA A 627 -11.91 -2.40 28.66
CA ALA A 627 -10.80 -1.48 28.92
C ALA A 627 -11.16 -0.38 29.92
N LYS A 628 -10.36 -0.27 30.98
CA LYS A 628 -10.54 0.64 32.13
C LYS A 628 -9.34 1.61 32.23
N GLY A 629 -9.54 2.77 32.87
CA GLY A 629 -8.44 3.69 33.23
C GLY A 629 -8.55 5.10 32.62
N GLU A 630 -7.40 5.75 32.38
CA GLU A 630 -7.27 7.07 31.74
C GLU A 630 -6.23 7.03 30.60
N GLY A 631 -6.61 7.53 29.42
CA GLY A 631 -5.74 7.62 28.24
C GLY A 631 -6.39 6.99 27.00
N CYS A 632 -5.61 6.82 25.92
CA CYS A 632 -6.04 6.17 24.69
C CYS A 632 -5.23 4.91 24.40
N CYS A 633 -5.86 3.93 23.73
CA CYS A 633 -5.22 2.75 23.16
C CYS A 633 -5.71 2.54 21.73
N LEU A 634 -4.80 2.18 20.83
CA LEU A 634 -5.13 1.53 19.57
C LEU A 634 -4.97 0.01 19.76
N MET A 635 -6.07 -0.72 19.56
CA MET A 635 -6.09 -2.17 19.54
C MET A 635 -6.35 -2.66 18.11
N GLN A 636 -5.59 -3.66 17.67
CA GLN A 636 -5.85 -4.39 16.42
C GLN A 636 -6.01 -5.89 16.70
N ILE A 637 -6.74 -6.57 15.81
CA ILE A 637 -6.90 -8.02 15.77
C ILE A 637 -6.77 -8.43 14.31
N ASP A 638 -5.61 -8.96 13.94
CA ASP A 638 -5.35 -9.48 12.60
C ASP A 638 -5.73 -10.96 12.55
N VAL A 639 -6.59 -11.32 11.61
CA VAL A 639 -6.96 -12.70 11.30
C VAL A 639 -6.49 -13.03 9.90
N SER A 640 -5.68 -14.08 9.78
CA SER A 640 -5.12 -14.56 8.51
C SER A 640 -5.44 -16.03 8.30
N TYR A 641 -5.75 -16.42 7.06
CA TYR A 641 -6.14 -17.78 6.68
C TYR A 641 -5.93 -17.99 5.18
N ASN A 642 -5.92 -19.24 4.71
CA ASN A 642 -5.81 -19.55 3.29
C ASN A 642 -7.12 -20.11 2.72
N VAL A 643 -7.46 -19.76 1.47
CA VAL A 643 -8.59 -20.36 0.71
C VAL A 643 -8.11 -20.99 -0.60
N PRO A 644 -8.65 -22.15 -1.02
CA PRO A 644 -8.19 -22.85 -2.22
C PRO A 644 -8.57 -22.12 -3.52
N ASP A 645 -9.68 -21.37 -3.52
CA ASP A 645 -10.27 -20.73 -4.71
C ASP A 645 -10.39 -19.21 -4.57
N PRO A 646 -10.31 -18.44 -5.68
CA PRO A 646 -10.57 -17.01 -5.68
C PRO A 646 -12.07 -16.70 -5.57
N VAL A 647 -12.51 -16.31 -4.38
CA VAL A 647 -13.92 -15.94 -4.09
C VAL A 647 -14.31 -14.56 -4.66
N ALA A 648 -13.32 -13.68 -4.93
CA ALA A 648 -13.57 -12.31 -5.37
C ALA A 648 -13.97 -12.19 -6.85
N LYS A 649 -14.91 -11.29 -7.15
CA LYS A 649 -15.27 -10.91 -8.52
C LYS A 649 -14.05 -10.26 -9.21
N PRO A 650 -13.57 -10.77 -10.35
CA PRO A 650 -12.35 -10.28 -10.98
C PRO A 650 -12.55 -8.91 -11.65
N ALA A 651 -11.60 -8.00 -11.45
CA ALA A 651 -11.50 -6.72 -12.17
C ALA A 651 -10.68 -6.82 -13.47
N PHE A 652 -9.92 -7.92 -13.64
CA PHE A 652 -9.13 -8.23 -14.84
C PHE A 652 -9.45 -9.63 -15.36
N GLN A 653 -9.47 -9.81 -16.69
CA GLN A 653 -9.38 -11.13 -17.31
C GLN A 653 -7.92 -11.60 -17.24
N LEU A 654 -7.66 -12.73 -16.56
CA LEU A 654 -6.32 -13.28 -16.37
C LEU A 654 -6.21 -14.67 -17.01
N ARG A 655 -5.19 -14.89 -17.84
CA ARG A 655 -4.83 -16.19 -18.44
C ARG A 655 -3.39 -16.54 -18.08
N VAL A 656 -3.15 -17.81 -17.78
CA VAL A 656 -1.80 -18.34 -17.48
C VAL A 656 -1.59 -19.62 -18.27
N GLU A 657 -0.48 -19.70 -18.98
CA GLU A 657 -0.04 -20.85 -19.77
C GLU A 657 1.33 -21.31 -19.28
N LEU A 658 1.44 -22.58 -18.91
CA LEU A 658 2.71 -23.24 -18.62
C LEU A 658 3.11 -24.08 -19.83
N LYS A 659 4.35 -23.91 -20.32
CA LYS A 659 4.89 -24.60 -21.48
C LYS A 659 6.14 -25.38 -21.07
N GLU A 660 6.02 -26.70 -21.13
CA GLU A 660 7.08 -27.64 -20.79
C GLU A 660 7.92 -27.99 -22.04
N PRO A 661 9.23 -28.24 -21.91
CA PRO A 661 10.09 -28.61 -23.03
C PRO A 661 9.72 -30.00 -23.55
N LEU A 662 9.48 -30.10 -24.86
CA LEU A 662 9.20 -31.37 -25.51
C LEU A 662 10.44 -32.28 -25.43
N GLN A 663 10.36 -33.32 -24.61
CA GLN A 663 11.44 -34.29 -24.47
C GLN A 663 11.52 -35.16 -25.73
N GLU A 664 12.46 -34.85 -26.62
CA GLU A 664 12.72 -35.65 -27.82
C GLU A 664 13.09 -37.08 -27.43
N ARG A 665 12.20 -38.03 -27.73
CA ARG A 665 12.50 -39.45 -27.59
C ARG A 665 13.49 -39.84 -28.69
N HIS A 666 14.77 -39.89 -28.33
CA HIS A 666 15.85 -40.39 -29.18
C HIS A 666 15.44 -41.75 -29.80
N PRO A 667 15.27 -41.86 -31.13
CA PRO A 667 14.93 -43.13 -31.75
C PRO A 667 16.09 -44.11 -31.57
N GLN A 668 15.83 -45.29 -30.99
CA GLN A 668 16.87 -46.30 -30.88
C GLN A 668 17.40 -46.67 -32.28
N PRO A 669 18.72 -46.68 -32.51
CA PRO A 669 19.27 -47.05 -33.80
C PRO A 669 18.94 -48.51 -34.10
N SER A 670 18.24 -48.75 -35.21
CA SER A 670 17.79 -50.07 -35.62
C SER A 670 18.98 -50.95 -36.00
N SER A 671 19.29 -51.93 -35.15
CA SER A 671 20.41 -52.86 -35.33
C SER A 671 20.14 -53.86 -36.46
N SER A 672 20.46 -53.44 -37.68
CA SER A 672 20.36 -54.23 -38.90
C SER A 672 21.26 -55.47 -38.87
N SER A 673 20.69 -56.60 -38.45
CA SER A 673 21.34 -57.92 -38.53
C SER A 673 20.56 -58.87 -39.44
N THR A 674 21.02 -58.97 -40.68
CA THR A 674 20.45 -59.82 -41.73
C THR A 674 20.55 -61.30 -41.39
N LYS A 675 19.46 -62.06 -41.56
CA LYS A 675 19.53 -63.48 -41.95
C LYS A 675 18.23 -63.98 -42.59
N HIS A 676 18.39 -64.90 -43.54
CA HIS A 676 17.31 -65.41 -44.39
C HIS A 676 16.38 -66.39 -43.65
N SER A 677 15.15 -66.46 -44.13
CA SER A 677 14.26 -67.59 -43.87
C SER A 677 14.74 -68.85 -44.59
N THR A 678 14.72 -69.99 -43.89
CA THR A 678 14.59 -71.34 -44.44
C THR A 678 13.96 -72.24 -43.36
N SER A 679 13.54 -73.46 -43.72
CA SER A 679 12.51 -74.19 -42.96
C SER A 679 12.93 -75.57 -42.45
N ARG A 680 12.09 -76.11 -41.54
CA ARG A 680 11.91 -77.53 -41.16
C ARG A 680 12.86 -78.22 -40.16
N SER A 681 12.31 -78.36 -38.95
CA SER A 681 11.91 -79.66 -38.35
C SER A 681 12.82 -80.37 -37.31
N ARG A 682 12.13 -81.16 -36.44
CA ARG A 682 12.63 -82.08 -35.39
C ARG A 682 13.20 -81.39 -34.14
N SER A 683 13.02 -81.92 -32.91
CA SER A 683 12.17 -83.03 -32.41
C SER A 683 11.92 -82.93 -30.89
N ARG A 684 11.00 -83.72 -30.34
CA ARG A 684 10.63 -83.76 -28.90
C ARG A 684 11.75 -84.30 -27.99
N ALA A 685 12.16 -83.50 -26.99
CA ALA A 685 12.70 -83.86 -25.67
C ALA A 685 12.93 -82.53 -24.89
N ASP A 686 12.78 -82.39 -23.58
CA ASP A 686 12.23 -83.28 -22.55
C ASP A 686 11.53 -82.42 -21.44
N ASN A 687 10.72 -83.03 -20.59
CA ASN A 687 9.90 -82.34 -19.57
C ASN A 687 10.59 -82.26 -18.20
N ARG A 688 11.11 -81.09 -17.80
CA ARG A 688 11.27 -80.78 -16.36
C ARG A 688 11.39 -79.28 -16.00
N SER A 689 10.43 -78.84 -15.18
CA SER A 689 10.53 -77.79 -14.13
C SER A 689 11.18 -76.42 -14.45
N GLU A 690 10.35 -75.43 -14.80
CA GLU A 690 10.53 -74.02 -14.39
C GLU A 690 9.24 -73.45 -13.76
N LEU A 691 8.72 -74.08 -12.71
CA LEU A 691 7.67 -73.47 -11.85
C LEU A 691 8.30 -72.45 -10.87
N ASN A 692 9.20 -71.58 -11.34
CA ASN A 692 9.87 -70.60 -10.46
C ASN A 692 10.53 -69.42 -11.20
N ARG A 693 9.73 -68.54 -11.83
CA ARG A 693 10.25 -67.24 -12.33
C ARG A 693 9.38 -66.00 -12.12
N LYS A 694 8.40 -66.05 -11.21
CA LYS A 694 7.79 -64.84 -10.61
C LYS A 694 8.63 -64.32 -9.45
N ARG A 695 9.76 -63.67 -9.77
CA ARG A 695 10.50 -62.66 -8.96
C ARG A 695 11.77 -62.23 -9.71
N ARG A 696 11.69 -61.13 -10.45
CA ARG A 696 12.80 -60.19 -10.62
C ARG A 696 12.35 -58.88 -9.99
N ALA A 697 13.23 -58.24 -9.23
CA ALA A 697 13.01 -56.85 -8.81
C ALA A 697 13.24 -55.92 -10.02
N PRO A 698 12.80 -54.65 -9.96
CA PRO A 698 13.38 -53.61 -10.81
C PRO A 698 14.91 -53.59 -10.60
N ILE A 699 15.64 -53.26 -11.66
CA ILE A 699 17.06 -52.93 -11.59
C ILE A 699 17.10 -51.40 -11.38
N ASP A 700 17.89 -50.94 -10.40
CA ASP A 700 18.22 -49.52 -10.28
C ASP A 700 19.20 -49.16 -11.41
N ASP A 701 18.73 -48.44 -12.43
CA ASP A 701 19.60 -47.76 -13.39
C ASP A 701 20.17 -46.48 -12.75
N ASP A 702 21.11 -46.66 -11.81
CA ASP A 702 21.80 -45.62 -11.03
C ASP A 702 22.91 -44.95 -11.90
N ASP A 703 22.54 -44.42 -13.09
CA ASP A 703 23.46 -43.68 -13.98
C ASP A 703 23.60 -42.21 -13.52
N PRO A 704 24.82 -41.75 -13.14
CA PRO A 704 25.03 -40.39 -12.65
C PRO A 704 24.79 -39.31 -13.71
N VAL A 705 24.90 -39.60 -15.01
CA VAL A 705 24.64 -38.63 -16.08
C VAL A 705 23.16 -38.26 -16.13
N ALA A 706 22.28 -39.26 -16.02
CA ALA A 706 20.83 -39.09 -16.01
C ALA A 706 20.31 -38.26 -14.82
N HIS A 707 21.11 -38.08 -13.77
CA HIS A 707 20.80 -37.17 -12.67
C HIS A 707 21.16 -35.70 -12.97
N GLN A 708 22.14 -35.46 -13.83
CA GLN A 708 22.58 -34.12 -14.20
C GLN A 708 21.69 -33.52 -15.29
N ASP A 709 21.31 -34.32 -16.30
CA ASP A 709 20.32 -33.94 -17.32
C ASP A 709 18.96 -33.58 -16.70
N LYS A 710 18.54 -34.30 -15.65
CA LYS A 710 17.30 -33.99 -14.91
C LYS A 710 17.32 -32.61 -14.25
N MET A 711 18.47 -32.11 -13.78
CA MET A 711 18.52 -30.78 -13.15
C MET A 711 18.48 -29.63 -14.14
N ASN A 712 18.88 -29.85 -15.40
CA ASN A 712 18.80 -28.87 -16.48
C ASN A 712 17.36 -28.76 -17.06
N PHE A 713 16.34 -28.84 -16.21
CA PHE A 713 14.95 -28.69 -16.62
C PHE A 713 14.52 -27.23 -16.54
N HIS A 714 14.04 -26.71 -17.67
CA HIS A 714 13.51 -25.36 -17.82
C HIS A 714 12.01 -25.44 -18.09
N ILE A 715 11.23 -24.47 -17.61
CA ILE A 715 9.82 -24.29 -17.97
C ILE A 715 9.62 -22.87 -18.48
N SER A 716 8.72 -22.68 -19.44
CA SER A 716 8.32 -21.36 -19.92
C SER A 716 6.95 -21.00 -19.36
N LEU A 717 6.86 -19.83 -18.73
CA LEU A 717 5.63 -19.29 -18.15
C LEU A 717 5.17 -18.10 -18.99
N GLU A 718 3.90 -18.11 -19.36
CA GLU A 718 3.26 -17.02 -20.10
C GLU A 718 1.97 -16.57 -19.39
N VAL A 719 1.92 -15.31 -18.98
CA VAL A 719 0.82 -14.72 -18.21
C VAL A 719 0.26 -13.53 -19.00
N CYS A 720 -1.04 -13.51 -19.23
CA CYS A 720 -1.73 -12.44 -19.95
C CYS A 720 -2.88 -11.85 -19.15
N ALA A 721 -2.99 -10.52 -19.10
CA ALA A 721 -4.02 -9.78 -18.38
C ALA A 721 -4.69 -8.71 -19.25
N ARG A 722 -5.98 -8.46 -19.03
CA ARG A 722 -6.80 -7.40 -19.66
C ARG A 722 -7.76 -6.80 -18.65
N TRP A 723 -7.99 -5.50 -18.70
CA TRP A 723 -8.91 -4.80 -17.80
C TRP A 723 -10.38 -5.08 -18.17
N LEU A 724 -11.27 -5.25 -17.20
CA LEU A 724 -12.70 -5.55 -17.46
C LEU A 724 -13.62 -4.33 -17.40
N HIS A 725 -13.14 -3.19 -16.89
CA HIS A 725 -13.89 -1.94 -16.87
C HIS A 725 -13.57 -1.08 -18.09
N SER A 726 -14.34 -0.02 -18.34
CA SER A 726 -14.16 0.90 -19.46
C SER A 726 -12.79 1.59 -19.42
N GLY A 727 -12.11 1.69 -20.57
CA GLY A 727 -10.80 2.36 -20.69
C GLY A 727 -9.64 1.43 -20.35
N SER A 728 -8.81 1.83 -19.38
CA SER A 728 -7.65 1.10 -18.89
C SER A 728 -7.58 1.19 -17.36
N SER A 729 -6.79 0.32 -16.72
CA SER A 729 -6.43 0.46 -15.30
C SER A 729 -5.48 1.63 -15.09
N ASN A 730 -5.20 2.00 -13.83
CA ASN A 730 -4.01 2.78 -13.51
C ASN A 730 -2.76 1.86 -13.58
N MET A 731 -1.66 2.23 -12.92
CA MET A 731 -0.48 1.35 -12.88
C MET A 731 -0.90 -0.02 -12.31
N ALA A 732 -0.67 -1.08 -13.07
CA ALA A 732 -1.00 -2.44 -12.65
C ALA A 732 0.26 -3.26 -12.38
N VAL A 733 0.14 -4.19 -11.43
CA VAL A 733 1.20 -5.16 -11.09
C VAL A 733 0.70 -6.57 -11.34
N ILE A 734 1.52 -7.37 -12.03
CA ILE A 734 1.32 -8.82 -12.16
C ILE A 734 2.32 -9.52 -11.25
N GLU A 735 1.83 -10.25 -10.25
CA GLU A 735 2.60 -11.08 -9.33
C GLU A 735 2.54 -12.54 -9.79
N VAL A 736 3.71 -13.10 -10.14
CA VAL A 736 3.87 -14.48 -10.62
C VAL A 736 4.78 -15.25 -9.67
N PRO A 737 4.25 -16.05 -8.72
CA PRO A 737 5.06 -16.95 -7.91
C PRO A 737 5.45 -18.19 -8.70
N MET A 738 6.66 -18.73 -8.45
CA MET A 738 7.15 -19.98 -9.05
C MET A 738 6.64 -21.20 -8.28
N ILE A 739 6.31 -22.26 -9.01
CA ILE A 739 6.12 -23.59 -8.43
C ILE A 739 7.34 -24.02 -7.60
N SER A 740 7.07 -24.75 -6.51
CA SER A 740 8.11 -25.22 -5.59
C SER A 740 9.21 -25.98 -6.32
N GLY A 741 10.47 -25.63 -6.05
CA GLY A 741 11.64 -26.20 -6.71
C GLY A 741 12.13 -25.45 -7.95
N PHE A 742 11.46 -24.37 -8.38
CA PHE A 742 11.88 -23.52 -9.50
C PHE A 742 12.17 -22.07 -9.10
N ARG A 743 13.05 -21.41 -9.85
CA ARG A 743 13.39 -19.98 -9.77
C ARG A 743 13.34 -19.34 -11.16
N ALA A 744 13.03 -18.06 -11.28
CA ALA A 744 12.99 -17.38 -12.58
C ALA A 744 14.39 -17.23 -13.21
N ASP A 745 14.47 -17.28 -14.54
CA ASP A 745 15.67 -16.97 -15.31
C ASP A 745 15.80 -15.46 -15.52
N VAL A 746 16.85 -14.86 -14.96
CA VAL A 746 17.12 -13.42 -15.05
C VAL A 746 17.34 -12.99 -16.49
N GLU A 747 18.01 -13.79 -17.32
CA GLU A 747 18.30 -13.42 -18.72
C GLU A 747 17.00 -13.30 -19.54
N SER A 748 16.00 -14.15 -19.30
CA SER A 748 14.68 -14.05 -19.93
C SER A 748 13.92 -12.79 -19.48
N LEU A 749 14.06 -12.37 -18.21
CA LEU A 749 13.42 -11.18 -17.67
C LEU A 749 14.06 -9.88 -18.19
N GLU A 750 15.39 -9.84 -18.33
CA GLU A 750 16.09 -8.72 -18.95
C GLU A 750 15.70 -8.56 -20.43
N ARG A 751 15.63 -9.66 -21.19
CA ARG A 751 15.15 -9.65 -22.59
C ARG A 751 13.71 -9.15 -22.70
N LEU A 752 12.83 -9.57 -21.80
CA LEU A 752 11.43 -9.11 -21.75
C LEU A 752 11.34 -7.60 -21.42
N LEU A 753 12.19 -7.09 -20.53
CA LEU A 753 12.27 -5.67 -20.20
C LEU A 753 12.81 -4.80 -21.35
N MET A 754 13.59 -5.38 -22.27
CA MET A 754 14.05 -4.68 -23.47
C MET A 754 13.00 -4.64 -24.59
N ASP A 755 11.99 -5.51 -24.60
CA ASP A 755 10.92 -5.47 -25.61
C ASP A 755 9.87 -4.40 -25.29
N LYS A 756 10.05 -3.23 -25.92
CA LYS A 756 9.13 -2.10 -25.86
C LYS A 756 7.68 -2.44 -26.25
N ARG A 757 7.44 -3.52 -27.00
CA ARG A 757 6.09 -3.94 -27.43
C ARG A 757 5.22 -4.43 -26.26
N VAL A 758 5.85 -4.96 -25.21
CA VAL A 758 5.16 -5.49 -24.02
C VAL A 758 4.70 -4.38 -23.07
N GLY A 759 5.25 -3.17 -23.19
CA GLY A 759 4.94 -2.03 -22.32
C GLY A 759 5.52 -2.13 -20.89
N LEU A 760 6.19 -3.24 -20.56
CA LEU A 760 6.81 -3.50 -19.26
C LEU A 760 7.82 -2.40 -18.87
N LYS A 761 7.72 -1.86 -17.66
CA LYS A 761 8.64 -0.81 -17.17
C LYS A 761 9.76 -1.33 -16.29
N ARG A 762 9.49 -2.39 -15.53
CA ARG A 762 10.37 -2.97 -14.53
C ARG A 762 9.86 -4.37 -14.18
N TYR A 763 10.78 -5.26 -13.85
CA TYR A 763 10.47 -6.43 -13.03
C TYR A 763 11.19 -6.33 -11.68
N GLU A 764 10.70 -7.04 -10.67
CA GLU A 764 11.39 -7.23 -9.38
C GLU A 764 11.32 -8.70 -8.97
N LEU A 765 12.37 -9.19 -8.31
CA LEU A 765 12.50 -10.58 -7.84
C LEU A 765 12.42 -10.63 -6.31
N ASN A 766 11.33 -11.19 -5.79
CA ASN A 766 11.10 -11.34 -4.36
C ASN A 766 11.03 -12.83 -4.00
N GLY A 767 12.18 -13.40 -3.60
CA GLY A 767 12.32 -14.82 -3.26
C GLY A 767 11.94 -15.73 -4.43
N ARG A 768 10.82 -16.45 -4.30
CA ARG A 768 10.25 -17.32 -5.36
C ARG A 768 9.28 -16.59 -6.29
N LYS A 769 9.17 -15.27 -6.26
CA LYS A 769 8.17 -14.50 -7.02
C LYS A 769 8.80 -13.48 -7.97
N VAL A 770 8.15 -13.26 -9.11
CA VAL A 770 8.43 -12.16 -10.04
C VAL A 770 7.27 -11.17 -10.00
N LEU A 771 7.57 -9.88 -9.89
CA LEU A 771 6.62 -8.77 -9.96
C LEU A 771 6.86 -8.00 -11.25
N PHE A 772 5.83 -7.76 -12.06
CA PHE A 772 5.90 -7.02 -13.33
C PHE A 772 5.06 -5.74 -13.26
N TYR A 773 5.62 -4.59 -13.66
CA TYR A 773 5.00 -3.27 -13.52
C TYR A 773 4.65 -2.63 -14.88
N PHE A 774 3.40 -2.18 -15.03
CA PHE A 774 2.84 -1.59 -16.26
C PHE A 774 2.13 -0.26 -15.97
N ASP A 775 2.35 0.79 -16.79
CA ASP A 775 1.67 2.10 -16.63
C ASP A 775 0.14 1.98 -16.59
N GLU A 776 -0.38 1.08 -17.41
CA GLU A 776 -1.80 0.76 -17.56
C GLU A 776 -1.94 -0.63 -18.18
N ILE A 777 -3.03 -1.34 -17.89
CA ILE A 777 -3.49 -2.49 -18.68
C ILE A 777 -4.80 -2.06 -19.35
N PRO A 778 -4.90 -2.11 -20.69
CA PRO A 778 -6.10 -1.71 -21.41
C PRO A 778 -7.20 -2.79 -21.30
N SER A 779 -8.45 -2.38 -21.53
CA SER A 779 -9.57 -3.31 -21.72
C SER A 779 -9.69 -3.86 -23.14
N GLN A 780 -8.92 -3.30 -24.09
CA GLN A 780 -9.04 -3.54 -25.53
C GLN A 780 -8.30 -4.80 -26.02
N CYS A 781 -7.24 -5.22 -25.32
CA CYS A 781 -6.33 -6.29 -25.75
C CYS A 781 -5.67 -6.98 -24.54
N MET A 782 -5.02 -8.12 -24.74
CA MET A 782 -4.34 -8.87 -23.66
C MET A 782 -2.85 -8.49 -23.53
N THR A 783 -2.46 -7.81 -22.45
CA THR A 783 -1.05 -7.54 -22.11
C THR A 783 -0.40 -8.82 -21.60
N CYS A 784 0.64 -9.32 -22.26
CA CYS A 784 1.27 -10.62 -21.96
C CYS A 784 2.75 -10.51 -21.59
N VAL A 785 3.16 -11.21 -20.52
CA VAL A 785 4.57 -11.47 -20.18
C VAL A 785 4.90 -12.94 -20.42
N ALA A 786 6.08 -13.21 -20.99
CA ALA A 786 6.60 -14.56 -21.19
C ALA A 786 8.07 -14.64 -20.75
N PHE A 787 8.39 -15.60 -19.90
CA PHE A 787 9.73 -15.77 -19.32
C PHE A 787 10.00 -17.23 -18.95
N THR A 788 11.26 -17.55 -18.67
CA THR A 788 11.70 -18.92 -18.34
C THR A 788 11.91 -19.04 -16.83
N ALA A 789 11.66 -20.23 -16.28
CA ALA A 789 12.11 -20.61 -14.93
C ALA A 789 12.97 -21.88 -15.00
N ILE A 790 13.97 -21.95 -14.13
CA ILE A 790 15.00 -22.99 -14.05
C ILE A 790 14.77 -23.81 -12.78
N ARG A 791 14.93 -25.13 -12.86
CA ARG A 791 14.84 -26.00 -11.70
C ARG A 791 16.04 -25.85 -10.75
N GLU A 792 15.76 -25.79 -9.46
CA GLU A 792 16.74 -25.72 -8.37
C GLU A 792 16.65 -26.96 -7.46
N TYR A 793 15.43 -27.50 -7.25
CA TYR A 793 15.19 -28.70 -6.43
C TYR A 793 14.16 -29.64 -7.08
N ILE A 794 14.32 -30.94 -6.85
CA ILE A 794 13.32 -31.95 -7.24
C ILE A 794 12.23 -31.99 -6.19
N VAL A 795 10.96 -31.85 -6.60
CA VAL A 795 9.78 -31.86 -5.72
C VAL A 795 8.91 -33.07 -6.08
N GLY A 796 8.43 -33.80 -5.07
CA GLY A 796 7.78 -35.10 -5.30
C GLY A 796 6.31 -35.07 -5.75
N LYS A 797 5.63 -33.95 -5.48
CA LYS A 797 4.30 -33.60 -5.97
C LYS A 797 4.22 -32.07 -6.03
N THR A 798 3.83 -31.49 -7.16
CA THR A 798 3.57 -30.04 -7.25
C THR A 798 2.16 -29.72 -6.75
N ALA A 799 2.00 -28.52 -6.18
CA ALA A 799 0.71 -27.93 -5.84
C ALA A 799 0.42 -26.74 -6.76
N PRO A 800 -0.85 -26.40 -7.04
CA PRO A 800 -1.20 -25.20 -7.80
C PRO A 800 -0.68 -23.92 -7.14
N VAL A 801 -0.29 -22.95 -7.95
CA VAL A 801 0.27 -21.66 -7.50
C VAL A 801 -0.56 -20.50 -8.06
N PRO A 802 -0.92 -19.49 -7.25
CA PRO A 802 -1.77 -18.39 -7.68
C PRO A 802 -0.95 -17.28 -8.36
N VAL A 803 -1.30 -16.94 -9.59
CA VAL A 803 -0.89 -15.69 -10.23
C VAL A 803 -1.94 -14.62 -9.95
N LYS A 804 -1.51 -13.44 -9.52
CA LYS A 804 -2.39 -12.30 -9.23
C LYS A 804 -2.06 -11.12 -10.14
N VAL A 805 -3.08 -10.40 -10.58
CA VAL A 805 -2.96 -9.06 -11.17
C VAL A 805 -3.81 -8.10 -10.34
N TYR A 806 -3.33 -6.88 -10.12
CA TYR A 806 -4.05 -5.86 -9.35
C TYR A 806 -3.67 -4.45 -9.80
N ASP A 807 -4.59 -3.50 -9.63
CA ASP A 807 -4.27 -2.07 -9.69
C ASP A 807 -3.41 -1.70 -8.48
N TYR A 808 -2.31 -0.99 -8.71
CA TYR A 808 -1.34 -0.63 -7.67
C TYR A 808 -1.86 0.42 -6.70
N TYR A 809 -2.69 1.33 -7.18
CA TYR A 809 -3.27 2.39 -6.37
C TYR A 809 -4.56 1.93 -5.69
N GLU A 810 -5.32 1.01 -6.28
CA GLU A 810 -6.51 0.43 -5.64
C GLU A 810 -6.50 -1.12 -5.72
N PRO A 811 -5.70 -1.83 -4.90
CA PRO A 811 -5.53 -3.29 -4.95
C PRO A 811 -6.77 -4.13 -4.67
N ALA A 812 -7.89 -3.51 -4.30
CA ALA A 812 -9.22 -4.14 -4.28
C ALA A 812 -9.69 -4.52 -5.69
N PHE A 813 -9.27 -3.78 -6.73
CA PHE A 813 -9.36 -4.23 -8.11
C PHE A 813 -8.26 -5.26 -8.38
N GLU A 814 -8.56 -6.53 -8.09
CA GLU A 814 -7.70 -7.68 -8.35
C GLU A 814 -8.34 -8.70 -9.31
N ALA A 815 -7.52 -9.57 -9.87
CA ALA A 815 -7.93 -10.89 -10.35
C ALA A 815 -6.83 -11.90 -10.05
N THR A 816 -7.22 -13.13 -9.70
CA THR A 816 -6.27 -14.18 -9.33
C THR A 816 -6.64 -15.50 -10.01
N ARG A 817 -5.65 -16.20 -10.57
CA ARG A 817 -5.83 -17.48 -11.28
C ARG A 817 -4.70 -18.43 -10.91
N PHE A 818 -5.06 -19.64 -10.49
CA PHE A 818 -4.08 -20.69 -10.24
C PHE A 818 -3.55 -21.28 -11.56
N TYR A 819 -2.27 -21.62 -11.57
CA TYR A 819 -1.68 -22.53 -12.56
C TYR A 819 -1.07 -23.74 -11.85
N ASN A 820 -0.94 -24.85 -12.58
CA ASN A 820 -0.25 -26.04 -12.13
C ASN A 820 0.46 -26.69 -13.32
N VAL A 821 1.33 -27.64 -13.02
CA VAL A 821 1.87 -28.61 -13.97
C VAL A 821 0.73 -29.48 -14.54
N SER A 822 0.86 -29.93 -15.80
CA SER A 822 -0.09 -30.90 -16.38
C SER A 822 -0.07 -32.24 -15.62
N GLU A 823 -1.23 -32.88 -15.43
CA GLU A 823 -1.30 -34.23 -14.85
C GLU A 823 -0.49 -35.27 -15.64
N SER A 824 -0.28 -35.02 -16.94
CA SER A 824 0.52 -35.88 -17.83
C SER A 824 2.03 -35.60 -17.77
N SER A 825 2.48 -34.64 -16.98
CA SER A 825 3.88 -34.21 -16.90
C SER A 825 4.72 -35.12 -16.00
N PRO A 826 6.01 -35.37 -16.32
CA PRO A 826 6.93 -35.98 -15.38
C PRO A 826 7.11 -35.16 -14.08
N LEU A 827 6.93 -33.82 -14.12
CA LEU A 827 7.08 -32.96 -12.94
C LEU A 827 5.95 -33.16 -11.90
N ALA A 828 4.77 -33.60 -12.31
CA ALA A 828 3.61 -33.71 -11.42
C ALA A 828 3.76 -34.82 -10.36
N ARG A 829 4.53 -35.89 -10.67
CA ARG A 829 4.72 -37.08 -9.81
C ARG A 829 6.18 -37.61 -9.79
N GLU A 830 7.19 -36.78 -10.05
CA GLU A 830 8.60 -37.21 -10.31
C GLU A 830 9.24 -38.14 -9.25
N LEU A 831 8.77 -38.11 -8.00
CA LEU A 831 9.23 -39.01 -6.91
C LEU A 831 8.14 -39.98 -6.40
N CYS A 832 7.01 -40.09 -7.11
CA CYS A 832 5.84 -40.87 -6.71
C CYS A 832 5.48 -42.02 -7.67
N ASP A 833 6.29 -42.29 -8.70
CA ASP A 833 6.18 -43.49 -9.53
C ASP A 833 6.63 -44.76 -8.78
N GLY A 834 5.77 -45.24 -7.90
CA GLY A 834 5.97 -46.51 -7.19
C GLY A 834 4.82 -46.87 -6.26
N PRO A 835 4.64 -48.16 -5.93
CA PRO A 835 3.51 -48.64 -5.13
C PRO A 835 3.45 -48.07 -3.70
N THR A 836 4.51 -47.40 -3.24
CA THR A 836 4.60 -46.74 -1.94
C THR A 836 3.98 -45.33 -1.87
N CYS A 837 3.64 -44.70 -3.01
CA CYS A 837 2.96 -43.40 -3.00
C CYS A 837 1.43 -43.56 -3.00
N ASN A 838 0.89 -44.59 -3.65
CA ASN A 838 -0.55 -44.86 -3.77
C ASN A 838 -1.26 -45.13 -2.42
N GLU A 839 -0.52 -45.43 -1.34
CA GLU A 839 -1.11 -45.53 0.01
C GLU A 839 -1.69 -44.18 0.48
N VAL A 840 -1.13 -43.05 0.03
CA VAL A 840 -1.60 -41.69 0.39
C VAL A 840 -2.95 -41.35 -0.27
N GLU A 841 -3.22 -41.90 -1.46
CA GLU A 841 -4.50 -41.73 -2.17
C GLU A 841 -5.67 -42.42 -1.44
N SER A 842 -5.40 -43.35 -0.51
CA SER A 842 -6.43 -44.12 0.20
C SER A 842 -7.02 -43.44 1.44
N SER A 843 -6.38 -42.38 1.96
CA SER A 843 -6.82 -41.68 3.18
C SER A 843 -7.09 -40.20 2.90
N THR A 844 -8.36 -39.83 2.84
CA THR A 844 -8.88 -38.46 2.77
C THR A 844 -8.27 -37.56 1.68
N ASN A 845 -8.92 -37.52 0.52
CA ASN A 845 -9.81 -36.39 0.23
C ASN A 845 -10.75 -36.70 -0.96
N GLN A 846 -12.06 -36.59 -0.74
CA GLN A 846 -13.04 -36.57 -1.82
C GLN A 846 -13.17 -35.12 -2.32
N TRP A 847 -12.18 -34.66 -3.10
CA TRP A 847 -12.16 -33.32 -3.69
C TRP A 847 -13.34 -33.14 -4.67
N ILE A 848 -14.44 -32.57 -4.19
CA ILE A 848 -15.53 -32.06 -5.02
C ILE A 848 -15.24 -30.57 -5.24
N GLY A 849 -14.21 -30.31 -6.04
CA GLY A 849 -13.62 -28.98 -6.26
C GLY A 849 -13.02 -28.81 -7.67
N PHE A 850 -13.53 -29.57 -8.64
CA PHE A 850 -13.23 -29.37 -10.05
C PHE A 850 -14.54 -29.12 -10.82
N VAL A 851 -14.76 -27.89 -11.25
CA VAL A 851 -15.55 -27.66 -12.47
C VAL A 851 -14.71 -28.24 -13.61
N GLN A 852 -15.10 -29.41 -14.11
CA GLN A 852 -14.44 -30.00 -15.27
C GLN A 852 -14.60 -29.06 -16.47
N ALA A 853 -13.49 -28.50 -16.94
CA ALA A 853 -13.40 -27.92 -18.27
C ALA A 853 -13.49 -29.05 -19.31
N ASN A 854 -14.71 -29.59 -19.53
CA ASN A 854 -15.19 -30.35 -20.69
C ASN A 854 -16.59 -30.98 -20.47
N GLN A 855 -17.58 -30.24 -19.93
CA GLN A 855 -19.00 -30.61 -19.98
C GLN A 855 -19.92 -29.45 -20.38
N CYS A 856 -19.81 -28.98 -21.63
CA CYS A 856 -20.88 -28.18 -22.24
C CYS A 856 -22.04 -29.09 -22.67
N ASN A 857 -23.28 -28.67 -22.43
CA ASN A 857 -24.48 -29.36 -22.93
C ASN A 857 -24.79 -28.89 -24.37
N ASN A 858 -24.99 -29.81 -25.30
CA ASN A 858 -25.23 -29.55 -26.74
C ASN A 858 -26.61 -28.92 -27.08
N VAL A 859 -27.09 -27.97 -26.28
CA VAL A 859 -28.38 -27.27 -26.45
C VAL A 859 -28.24 -25.76 -26.28
N PHE A 860 -27.35 -25.31 -25.38
CA PHE A 860 -26.89 -23.93 -25.30
C PHE A 860 -25.37 -23.98 -25.42
N GLY A 861 -24.82 -23.36 -26.47
CA GLY A 861 -23.39 -23.44 -26.78
C GLY A 861 -22.53 -22.93 -25.63
N CYS A 862 -21.29 -23.42 -25.55
CA CYS A 862 -20.29 -22.78 -24.71
C CYS A 862 -20.19 -21.30 -25.13
N LEU A 863 -20.09 -20.38 -24.16
CA LEU A 863 -19.55 -19.06 -24.47
C LEU A 863 -18.12 -19.28 -24.99
N GLU A 864 -17.84 -18.83 -26.22
CA GLU A 864 -16.50 -18.91 -26.77
C GLU A 864 -15.57 -18.04 -25.92
N GLU A 865 -14.38 -18.53 -25.57
CA GLU A 865 -13.32 -17.64 -25.08
C GLU A 865 -12.93 -16.75 -26.26
N GLU A 866 -13.54 -15.56 -26.35
CA GLU A 866 -13.22 -14.53 -27.35
C GLU A 866 -11.70 -14.38 -27.40
N GLN A 867 -11.11 -14.70 -28.56
CA GLN A 867 -9.66 -14.67 -28.74
C GLN A 867 -9.18 -13.24 -28.94
N PHE A 868 -9.32 -12.42 -27.88
CA PHE A 868 -8.74 -11.08 -27.81
C PHE A 868 -7.28 -11.14 -28.21
N GLU A 869 -6.92 -10.35 -29.23
CA GLU A 869 -5.55 -10.25 -29.67
C GLU A 869 -4.67 -9.75 -28.51
N ARG A 870 -3.42 -10.21 -28.53
CA ARG A 870 -2.40 -9.69 -27.61
C ARG A 870 -2.23 -8.20 -27.88
N CYS A 871 -1.97 -7.42 -26.84
CA CYS A 871 -1.50 -6.05 -26.96
C CYS A 871 -0.15 -6.04 -27.67
N THR A 872 -0.22 -6.02 -28.99
CA THR A 872 0.88 -5.79 -29.91
C THR A 872 0.59 -4.49 -30.65
N CYS A 873 1.51 -4.06 -31.49
CA CYS A 873 1.27 -2.93 -32.37
C CYS A 873 0.40 -3.34 -33.56
N TYR A 874 -0.81 -3.79 -33.28
CA TYR A 874 -1.86 -4.09 -34.24
C TYR A 874 -3.20 -3.71 -33.60
N ARG A 875 -4.02 -3.05 -34.39
CA ARG A 875 -5.38 -2.60 -34.10
C ARG A 875 -6.07 -2.66 -35.45
N ASP A 876 -7.26 -3.25 -35.55
CA ASP A 876 -7.91 -3.39 -36.85
C ASP A 876 -8.48 -2.04 -37.31
N CYS A 877 -7.65 -1.32 -38.06
CA CYS A 877 -7.96 0.01 -38.58
C CYS A 877 -8.58 -0.14 -39.96
N GLY A 878 -9.90 -0.31 -39.98
CA GLY A 878 -10.71 -0.30 -41.19
C GLY A 878 -10.42 0.90 -42.11
N TYR A 879 -10.80 0.79 -43.37
CA TYR A 879 -10.43 1.74 -44.42
C TYR A 879 -11.15 3.10 -44.36
N ASP A 880 -12.09 3.26 -43.44
CA ASP A 880 -12.88 4.47 -43.27
C ASP A 880 -12.14 5.53 -42.42
N GLY A 881 -12.24 6.79 -42.83
CA GLY A 881 -11.60 7.94 -42.17
C GLY A 881 -10.92 8.88 -43.16
N GLU A 882 -10.53 10.07 -42.68
CA GLU A 882 -9.73 11.01 -43.47
C GLU A 882 -8.23 10.72 -43.35
N PRO A 883 -7.44 10.84 -44.43
CA PRO A 883 -6.01 10.57 -44.40
C PRO A 883 -5.26 11.63 -43.59
N VAL A 884 -4.33 11.17 -42.75
CA VAL A 884 -3.55 12.03 -41.85
C VAL A 884 -2.08 12.04 -42.24
N CYS A 885 -1.43 13.20 -42.16
CA CYS A 885 0.01 13.32 -42.32
C CYS A 885 0.71 13.08 -40.97
N GLY A 886 1.66 12.15 -40.94
CA GLY A 886 2.53 11.90 -39.80
C GLY A 886 3.73 12.84 -39.76
N SER A 887 4.22 13.13 -38.56
CA SER A 887 5.43 13.95 -38.31
C SER A 887 6.74 13.32 -38.79
N ASP A 888 6.68 12.15 -39.42
CA ASP A 888 7.76 11.48 -40.17
C ASP A 888 7.67 11.72 -41.69
N GLY A 889 6.69 12.52 -42.14
CA GLY A 889 6.46 12.85 -43.55
C GLY A 889 5.67 11.80 -44.33
N GLN A 890 5.09 10.79 -43.67
CA GLN A 890 4.28 9.75 -44.31
C GLN A 890 2.77 10.02 -44.17
N LEU A 891 2.02 9.71 -45.24
CA LEU A 891 0.56 9.82 -45.24
C LEU A 891 -0.08 8.47 -44.86
N TYR A 892 -0.93 8.48 -43.84
CA TYR A 892 -1.66 7.31 -43.34
C TYR A 892 -3.14 7.43 -43.70
N GLN A 893 -3.81 6.31 -43.98
CA GLN A 893 -5.21 6.34 -44.48
C GLN A 893 -6.19 6.88 -43.43
N ASN A 894 -5.88 6.69 -42.15
CA ASN A 894 -6.54 7.35 -41.02
C ASN A 894 -5.59 7.41 -39.80
N GLN A 895 -5.98 8.15 -38.76
CA GLN A 895 -5.22 8.27 -37.51
C GLN A 895 -4.92 6.91 -36.86
N CYS A 896 -5.83 5.95 -36.99
CA CYS A 896 -5.67 4.60 -36.45
C CYS A 896 -4.44 3.89 -37.05
N GLN A 897 -4.28 3.92 -38.38
CA GLN A 897 -3.13 3.31 -39.05
C GLN A 897 -1.80 4.02 -38.71
N MET A 898 -1.82 5.35 -38.54
CA MET A 898 -0.65 6.11 -38.07
C MET A 898 -0.19 5.65 -36.68
N GLU A 899 -1.12 5.50 -35.73
CA GLU A 899 -0.83 5.03 -34.36
C GLU A 899 -0.31 3.58 -34.36
N VAL A 900 -0.88 2.70 -35.19
CA VAL A 900 -0.41 1.32 -35.38
C VAL A 900 1.02 1.30 -35.94
N PHE A 901 1.34 2.10 -36.95
CA PHE A 901 2.66 2.15 -37.57
C PHE A 901 3.72 2.74 -36.63
N ALA A 902 3.37 3.84 -35.93
CA ALA A 902 4.19 4.45 -34.89
C ALA A 902 4.58 3.43 -33.80
N CYS A 903 3.60 2.67 -33.31
CA CYS A 903 3.85 1.57 -32.38
C CYS A 903 4.77 0.50 -33.00
N ARG A 904 4.47 0.00 -34.21
CA ARG A 904 5.22 -1.11 -34.87
C ARG A 904 6.71 -0.82 -34.98
N ASN A 905 7.07 0.42 -35.31
CA ASN A 905 8.45 0.87 -35.48
C ASN A 905 9.06 1.50 -34.22
N GLY A 906 8.30 1.64 -33.12
CA GLY A 906 8.74 2.26 -31.88
C GLY A 906 9.04 3.76 -31.99
N THR A 907 8.44 4.44 -32.97
CA THR A 907 8.61 5.86 -33.28
C THR A 907 7.43 6.68 -32.75
N ARG A 908 7.67 7.93 -32.32
CA ARG A 908 6.60 8.81 -31.82
C ARG A 908 6.10 9.74 -32.94
N ILE A 909 5.28 9.19 -33.82
CA ILE A 909 4.62 9.95 -34.89
C ILE A 909 3.46 10.75 -34.29
N LYS A 910 3.39 12.05 -34.60
CA LYS A 910 2.23 12.91 -34.32
C LYS A 910 1.53 13.26 -35.63
N GLN A 911 0.22 13.49 -35.60
CA GLN A 911 -0.44 14.13 -36.73
C GLN A 911 0.07 15.56 -36.90
N VAL A 912 0.38 15.94 -38.14
CA VAL A 912 0.75 17.29 -38.58
C VAL A 912 -0.17 17.74 -39.71
N SER A 913 -0.03 18.98 -40.19
CA SER A 913 -0.84 19.46 -41.32
C SER A 913 -0.53 18.67 -42.59
N LEU A 914 -1.55 18.37 -43.40
CA LEU A 914 -1.43 17.62 -44.66
C LEU A 914 -0.36 18.19 -45.61
N SER A 915 -0.11 19.49 -45.56
CA SER A 915 0.95 20.21 -46.27
C SER A 915 2.39 19.81 -45.91
N GLN A 916 2.62 18.99 -44.88
CA GLN A 916 3.95 18.51 -44.47
C GLN A 916 4.29 17.13 -45.04
N CYS A 917 3.36 16.49 -45.76
CA CYS A 917 3.57 15.24 -46.48
C CYS A 917 3.61 15.49 -48.00
N PRO A 918 4.38 14.69 -48.77
CA PRO A 918 4.40 14.82 -50.22
C PRO A 918 3.05 14.37 -50.81
N HIS A 919 2.36 15.30 -51.48
CA HIS A 919 1.14 14.98 -52.22
C HIS A 919 1.45 13.99 -53.37
N VAL A 920 0.74 12.86 -53.39
CA VAL A 920 0.65 12.02 -54.60
C VAL A 920 -0.38 12.66 -55.53
N GLU A 921 0.05 13.12 -56.70
CA GLU A 921 -0.85 13.70 -57.70
C GLU A 921 -1.80 12.62 -58.27
N ILE A 922 -3.10 12.80 -58.04
CA ILE A 922 -4.12 12.00 -58.73
C ILE A 922 -4.25 12.53 -60.16
N THR A 923 -3.63 11.84 -61.10
CA THR A 923 -3.63 12.21 -62.52
C THR A 923 -5.03 12.05 -63.14
N LYS A 924 -5.69 13.19 -63.39
CA LYS A 924 -6.86 13.26 -64.28
C LYS A 924 -6.41 13.07 -65.73
N ASP A 925 -6.75 11.94 -66.34
CA ASP A 925 -7.79 11.91 -67.37
C ASP A 925 -7.78 10.61 -68.20
N LYS A 926 -8.99 10.06 -68.42
CA LYS A 926 -9.35 9.30 -69.63
C LYS A 926 -10.88 9.07 -69.71
N GLN A 927 -11.57 10.01 -70.35
CA GLN A 927 -12.76 9.63 -71.15
C GLN A 927 -12.26 8.93 -72.43
N PRO A 928 -13.10 8.14 -73.13
CA PRO A 928 -13.88 8.76 -74.22
C PRO A 928 -15.25 8.12 -74.54
N VAL A 929 -16.26 8.97 -74.80
CA VAL A 929 -17.41 8.70 -75.68
C VAL A 929 -17.65 10.02 -76.44
N VAL A 930 -17.18 10.16 -77.69
CA VAL A 930 -17.95 9.93 -78.94
C VAL A 930 -19.19 10.83 -79.04
N ASN A 931 -19.22 11.67 -80.08
CA ASN A 931 -20.24 12.71 -80.33
C ASN A 931 -21.29 12.30 -81.38
N GLN A 932 -22.29 13.19 -81.56
CA GLN A 932 -23.36 13.24 -82.58
C GLN A 932 -24.64 12.43 -82.25
N GLU A 933 -25.88 12.95 -82.39
CA GLU A 933 -26.31 14.35 -82.66
C GLU A 933 -27.82 14.61 -82.35
N THR A 934 -28.12 15.83 -81.86
CA THR A 934 -29.35 16.67 -82.01
C THR A 934 -30.76 16.28 -81.45
N GLU A 935 -31.49 17.36 -81.09
CA GLU A 935 -32.95 17.55 -80.86
C GLU A 935 -33.57 17.42 -79.44
N GLN A 936 -34.74 18.04 -79.26
CA GLN A 936 -35.40 18.55 -78.02
C GLN A 936 -36.68 17.71 -77.65
N PRO A 937 -37.52 17.96 -76.57
CA PRO A 937 -37.68 19.18 -75.74
C PRO A 937 -38.06 19.07 -74.21
N SER A 938 -38.03 20.24 -73.53
CA SER A 938 -38.91 20.78 -72.44
C SER A 938 -39.13 20.14 -71.04
N VAL A 939 -38.82 20.94 -69.96
CA VAL A 939 -39.60 21.43 -68.74
C VAL A 939 -40.95 20.75 -68.36
N PRO A 940 -41.53 20.81 -67.11
CA PRO A 940 -41.26 21.62 -65.87
C PRO A 940 -41.04 20.84 -64.51
N VAL A 941 -40.50 21.41 -63.40
CA VAL A 941 -41.00 22.35 -62.32
C VAL A 941 -42.06 21.71 -61.38
N GLN A 942 -42.03 21.77 -60.02
CA GLN A 942 -42.20 22.88 -59.02
C GLN A 942 -41.81 22.32 -57.60
N THR A 943 -41.20 22.91 -56.55
CA THR A 943 -40.91 24.24 -55.93
C THR A 943 -41.88 24.74 -54.81
N GLY A 944 -41.32 25.15 -53.65
CA GLY A 944 -41.96 25.72 -52.43
C GLY A 944 -41.08 25.50 -51.17
N GLU A 945 -40.29 26.45 -50.63
CA GLU A 945 -40.60 27.75 -49.94
C GLU A 945 -40.80 27.55 -48.40
N GLU A 946 -39.85 27.96 -47.54
CA GLU A 946 -39.73 29.26 -46.79
C GLU A 946 -40.06 29.05 -45.27
N GLU A 947 -39.62 29.84 -44.27
CA GLU A 947 -38.85 31.10 -44.18
C GLU A 947 -38.14 31.28 -42.79
N GLN A 948 -37.22 32.27 -42.69
CA GLN A 948 -36.74 33.02 -41.49
C GLN A 948 -36.07 32.30 -40.27
N GLY A 949 -35.02 32.87 -39.63
CA GLY A 949 -34.25 34.10 -39.93
C GLY A 949 -33.16 34.48 -38.91
N SER A 950 -32.36 35.53 -39.22
CA SER A 950 -31.26 36.18 -38.44
C SER A 950 -30.04 35.29 -38.03
N MET A 951 -28.76 35.50 -38.39
CA MET A 951 -27.91 36.68 -38.78
C MET A 951 -27.76 37.77 -37.69
N ALA A 952 -26.61 38.41 -37.45
CA ALA A 952 -25.20 38.29 -37.92
C ALA A 952 -24.26 38.79 -36.75
N GLU A 953 -22.94 39.07 -36.79
CA GLU A 953 -21.86 39.38 -37.77
C GLU A 953 -20.54 38.66 -37.32
N VAL A 954 -19.40 38.53 -38.04
CA VAL A 954 -18.57 39.39 -38.95
C VAL A 954 -17.74 40.44 -38.16
N SER A 955 -16.43 40.70 -38.41
CA SER A 955 -15.50 40.38 -39.52
C SER A 955 -14.09 39.94 -39.07
N TYR A 956 -13.29 39.46 -40.03
CA TYR A 956 -11.83 39.22 -39.95
C TYR A 956 -11.14 40.13 -40.99
N TYR A 957 -9.91 40.59 -40.76
CA TYR A 957 -9.09 41.30 -41.76
C TYR A 957 -7.60 40.94 -41.66
N SER A 958 -6.91 40.87 -42.79
CA SER A 958 -5.49 40.46 -42.95
C SER A 958 -4.54 41.66 -43.07
N TYR A 959 -3.25 41.43 -42.81
CA TYR A 959 -2.15 42.20 -43.43
C TYR A 959 -0.87 41.35 -43.61
N ASP A 960 -0.16 41.68 -44.69
CA ASP A 960 0.90 40.94 -45.38
C ASP A 960 1.86 42.00 -45.99
N TYR A 961 3.16 41.84 -46.30
CA TYR A 961 4.09 40.70 -46.50
C TYR A 961 5.25 40.77 -45.43
N ASP A 962 6.55 40.42 -45.55
CA ASP A 962 7.48 40.07 -46.66
C ASP A 962 8.75 39.32 -46.16
N SER A 963 9.74 39.05 -47.03
CA SER A 963 10.93 38.20 -46.78
C SER A 963 12.30 38.77 -47.23
N ASP A 964 13.38 38.08 -46.83
CA ASP A 964 14.76 38.02 -47.37
C ASP A 964 15.74 39.23 -47.36
N SER A 965 16.95 39.01 -46.79
CA SER A 965 18.27 39.26 -47.44
C SER A 965 19.48 38.77 -46.61
N GLU A 966 20.62 38.52 -47.27
CA GLU A 966 21.82 37.77 -46.76
C GLU A 966 23.04 38.66 -46.31
N PRO A 967 24.36 38.31 -46.49
CA PRO A 967 25.21 37.54 -45.55
C PRO A 967 26.61 38.16 -45.23
N GLY A 968 27.46 37.45 -44.45
CA GLY A 968 28.94 37.62 -44.38
C GLY A 968 29.53 37.36 -42.98
N LEU A 969 30.41 36.37 -42.73
CA LEU A 969 31.86 36.28 -43.05
C LEU A 969 32.72 37.36 -42.35
N GLY A 970 33.78 37.07 -41.58
CA GLY A 970 34.40 35.81 -41.07
C GLY A 970 35.15 36.12 -39.75
N ASP A 971 35.40 35.17 -38.84
CA ASP A 971 36.45 34.12 -38.82
C ASP A 971 37.90 34.62 -38.56
N GLY A 972 38.64 33.88 -37.72
CA GLY A 972 40.01 34.16 -37.25
C GLY A 972 40.11 35.16 -36.07
N GLY A 973 40.80 34.87 -34.95
CA GLY A 973 41.47 33.62 -34.57
C GLY A 973 42.18 33.72 -33.20
N ASP A 974 42.64 32.55 -32.72
CA ASP A 974 43.60 32.29 -31.64
C ASP A 974 43.42 32.83 -30.20
N ARG A 975 43.40 31.87 -29.26
CA ARG A 975 43.90 32.04 -27.89
C ARG A 975 45.42 32.08 -27.88
N PHE A 976 46.03 32.88 -27.00
CA PHE A 976 47.09 32.39 -26.10
C PHE A 976 47.21 33.28 -24.85
N ASP A 977 47.63 32.69 -23.74
CA ASP A 977 47.59 33.28 -22.40
C ASP A 977 48.88 34.01 -21.95
N VAL A 978 48.79 34.64 -20.77
CA VAL A 978 49.87 35.04 -19.83
C VAL A 978 50.59 36.38 -20.10
N LEU A 979 50.35 37.39 -19.23
CA LEU A 979 51.37 37.95 -18.29
C LEU A 979 50.85 39.10 -17.39
N ASP A 980 50.66 38.78 -16.11
CA ASP A 980 51.13 39.47 -14.88
C ASP A 980 50.80 40.97 -14.54
N ALA A 981 50.96 41.28 -13.24
CA ALA A 981 50.88 42.56 -12.52
C ALA A 981 49.48 43.22 -12.30
N GLY A 982 49.18 43.79 -11.12
CA GLY A 982 49.93 43.77 -9.85
C GLY A 982 49.40 44.71 -8.75
N ALA A 983 49.81 44.46 -7.50
CA ALA A 983 49.58 45.23 -6.25
C ALA A 983 48.11 45.35 -5.73
N GLY A 984 47.84 45.38 -4.41
CA GLY A 984 48.69 45.10 -3.25
C GLY A 984 48.57 46.13 -2.09
N VAL A 985 48.00 45.74 -0.94
CA VAL A 985 48.00 46.53 0.32
C VAL A 985 48.21 45.61 1.55
N GLU A 986 48.92 46.16 2.53
CA GLU A 986 49.36 45.61 3.83
C GLU A 986 48.24 45.50 4.91
N LYS A 987 48.34 44.91 6.13
CA LYS A 987 49.34 44.09 6.87
C LYS A 987 48.65 43.53 8.15
N LYS A 988 48.97 42.31 8.60
CA LYS A 988 49.61 41.99 9.90
C LYS A 988 49.63 40.49 10.22
N PHE A 989 50.73 40.07 10.85
CA PHE A 989 50.98 38.71 11.36
C PHE A 989 51.01 38.72 12.90
N LEU A 990 50.66 37.59 13.53
CA LEU A 990 51.46 36.95 14.61
C LEU A 990 50.99 35.49 14.79
N GLN A 991 51.86 34.65 15.37
CA GLN A 991 51.76 33.18 15.36
C GLN A 991 52.10 32.56 16.75
N PRO A 992 52.18 31.22 16.96
CA PRO A 992 51.62 30.56 18.15
C PRO A 992 52.66 30.10 19.19
N ALA A 993 52.20 29.33 20.19
CA ALA A 993 53.03 28.49 21.06
C ALA A 993 52.29 27.20 21.48
N ASP A 994 53.00 26.07 21.49
CA ASP A 994 52.49 24.73 21.85
C ASP A 994 52.61 24.42 23.36
N THR A 995 51.95 23.35 23.84
CA THR A 995 52.57 22.39 24.78
C THR A 995 51.85 21.02 24.85
N HIS A 996 52.58 19.99 25.31
CA HIS A 996 52.30 18.55 25.15
C HIS A 996 51.20 17.93 26.06
N PRO A 997 50.68 16.73 25.69
CA PRO A 997 49.86 15.87 26.54
C PRO A 997 50.68 14.87 27.39
N PRO A 998 50.09 14.25 28.44
CA PRO A 998 50.68 13.14 29.19
C PRO A 998 50.24 11.75 28.67
N VAL A 999 51.01 10.71 29.02
CA VAL A 999 50.72 9.29 28.72
C VAL A 999 50.97 8.45 29.98
N MET A 1000 50.07 7.50 30.31
CA MET A 1000 50.48 6.27 31.02
C MET A 1000 49.50 5.08 30.85
N ASP A 1001 50.13 3.92 30.66
CA ASP A 1001 49.68 2.53 30.64
C ASP A 1001 48.84 2.05 31.86
N THR A 1002 48.18 0.87 31.90
CA THR A 1002 48.16 -0.33 30.99
C THR A 1002 46.88 -1.19 31.16
N LYS A 1003 46.60 -2.07 30.18
CA LYS A 1003 45.95 -3.42 30.28
C LYS A 1003 44.55 -3.59 30.92
N SER A 1004 43.58 -4.05 30.13
CA SER A 1004 43.30 -5.51 30.04
C SER A 1004 42.21 -5.88 29.00
N THR A 1005 42.54 -6.87 28.17
CA THR A 1005 41.70 -7.66 27.23
C THR A 1005 42.37 -9.06 27.15
N PRO A 1006 41.78 -10.11 26.53
CA PRO A 1006 40.62 -10.14 25.62
C PRO A 1006 39.59 -11.28 25.87
N GLU A 1007 38.57 -11.35 25.00
CA GLU A 1007 37.99 -12.53 24.30
C GLU A 1007 37.70 -13.87 25.07
N ARG A 1008 36.75 -14.71 24.63
CA ARG A 1008 36.11 -14.82 23.31
C ARG A 1008 34.67 -15.36 23.39
#